data_AF-A0A8H4QS89-F1
#
_entry.id   AF-A0A8H4QS89-F1
#
_cell.length_a   1.000
_cell.length_b   1.000
_cell.length_c   1.000
_cell.angle_alpha   90.00
_cell.angle_beta   90.00
_cell.angle_gamma   90.00
#
_symmetry.space_group_name_H-M   'P 1'
#
loop_
_entity.id
_entity.type
_entity.pdbx_description
1 polymer ?
#
loop_
_entity_poly.entity_id
_entity_poly.type
_entity_poly.pdbx_seq_one_letter_code
_entity_poly.pdbx_strand_id
1 'polypeptide(L)'
;MPDIETPKIKGPLHNSASPREKEPKEIDKLLKWQQERIERKLRGEYESAILHLSEVVNSNLHTPVNVSAVRVEGAKHTRQSFLGSIIAPAIPTSTPDHPTTLEDVLHATRRMSHGLRKTDIFASIEAYIDHPGDVLANSGDVDIVFKTKERGKWYLSSSTEVGNSEGSASASARVRNVFGGAETFEANISLGTKTRRAFRASLTAPLSSSMNSYGELSAYGMDKDLSAYASCTEALRGFRAVVRNGTLSRGAHEFVYDAAIRHITNLTPTASISMREAAGVSMKSSLSHSAVYDTRDDRITATHGVYGKIYQEIAGLALGGDASFYKAEAEGQISRKIGDSGVSLSLAARSGLLWALGPNGKTLFSDRCQLGGPTSVRSFRANSLGPRDGDDSVGGEFYYSVGASVISNIPTKGHWPVKTHAWVNVGRLEGVNQALPLKTTVLESFSRPSISAGVGLIYRFDPIRVEVNFGVPLAASKSDGMRRGIQSGDGGLYAELLQNRAFQMVTPGTTNALAGWQAINGNVTVIADQAPVSSALPNSLQLALPPGRNSGVGFMNLGYSGIKITPHTNYKASFYYRFQAASKFKGSVSVAIRDGAGTILDTHKISVSGSQTTWKQVKVTLNTKITPGTTANMFAITVDGSSAAGEKINFAMFSLFPPTFKNRENGMRVDIASALAEMGPSFFRLPGGNNLEGQTTATRWQWNATVGPLLDRPGRFGDWGYVNTDGLGLMDYLNWCEDVGMQPIMAVWAGYSLGGTSVAQDDLAPYVQQAIDQINFVIGDPAKSTAAALRASLGHPTPYTLNYVEIGNEDFFAASTYTYRWPAFVNALKAEFPNIHFIATSNTFNPVLSPNPTEYDVHVYQTPTWFAQNSFFYDGFQRNGTKYFEGEYAAISTNSSNVFGTLEQGRLTFPTMQSAAGEAAFMTGLERNSDIVFAASYAPLLGHVTNNQWTPNLLAFDAGNVYRSTSYYVQKLFSLNRGDSYLPSTLPDKTGTLFWSVVRKNSGNQIIIKVSNTASTAQTIAFSLPFKKVSSTGTAQILTGSATASNTPSDPNLIVPVTSTITTGKTFNFNAPAVSVSVLTFTAS
;
A
#
# COMPACT_ATOMS: atom_id res chain seq x y z
N MET A 1 61.25 22.64 41.71
CA MET A 1 60.44 23.18 40.59
C MET A 1 61.32 24.11 39.78
N PRO A 2 61.45 23.98 38.45
CA PRO A 2 61.38 25.17 37.61
C PRO A 2 59.97 25.72 37.77
N ASP A 3 59.85 27.00 38.14
CA ASP A 3 58.57 27.64 38.43
C ASP A 3 57.61 27.49 37.24
N ILE A 4 56.42 26.95 37.50
CA ILE A 4 55.29 27.02 36.57
C ILE A 4 55.00 28.51 36.38
N GLU A 5 55.39 29.08 35.24
CA GLU A 5 55.04 30.46 34.92
C GLU A 5 53.52 30.55 34.81
N THR A 6 52.90 31.14 35.84
CA THR A 6 51.49 31.50 35.81
C THR A 6 51.38 32.82 35.06
N PRO A 7 50.71 32.86 33.89
CA PRO A 7 50.45 34.12 33.20
C PRO A 7 49.65 35.05 34.13
N LYS A 8 49.89 36.37 34.07
CA LYS A 8 49.07 37.33 34.84
C LYS A 8 47.61 37.16 34.48
N ILE A 9 46.74 37.06 35.49
CA ILE A 9 45.27 36.98 35.34
C ILE A 9 44.82 38.22 34.56
N LYS A 10 44.42 38.02 33.29
CA LYS A 10 43.80 39.07 32.46
C LYS A 10 42.31 39.12 32.82
N GLY A 11 41.77 40.33 33.00
CA GLY A 11 40.34 40.54 33.30
C GLY A 11 39.42 39.98 32.20
N PRO A 12 38.10 39.88 32.46
CA PRO A 12 37.14 39.28 31.52
C PRO A 12 37.23 39.93 30.14
N LEU A 13 37.32 39.10 29.10
CA LEU A 13 37.53 39.49 27.69
C LEU A 13 36.46 40.45 27.15
N HIS A 14 35.29 40.44 27.78
CA HIS A 14 34.21 41.37 27.50
C HIS A 14 33.91 42.18 28.76
N ASN A 15 33.78 43.49 28.61
CA ASN A 15 33.28 44.34 29.68
C ASN A 15 31.83 43.95 29.98
N SER A 16 31.63 43.11 31.01
CA SER A 16 30.30 42.60 31.41
C SER A 16 29.47 43.65 32.17
N ALA A 17 30.03 44.84 32.41
CA ALA A 17 29.34 45.99 32.96
C ALA A 17 29.05 47.01 31.86
N SER A 18 27.84 46.95 31.29
CA SER A 18 27.29 48.08 30.52
C SER A 18 26.64 49.10 31.47
N PRO A 19 26.60 50.41 31.15
CA PRO A 19 25.84 51.41 31.90
C PRO A 19 24.35 51.02 31.98
N ARG A 20 23.57 51.60 32.91
CA ARG A 20 22.11 51.42 33.05
C ARG A 20 21.28 51.94 31.86
N GLU A 21 21.81 51.90 30.64
CA GLU A 21 21.07 52.29 29.46
C GLU A 21 19.97 51.27 29.14
N LYS A 22 18.73 51.77 29.07
CA LYS A 22 17.49 51.03 28.74
C LYS A 22 16.99 50.06 29.82
N GLU A 23 17.27 50.33 31.10
CA GLU A 23 16.62 49.63 32.23
C GLU A 23 15.08 49.86 32.19
N PRO A 24 14.25 48.82 32.03
CA PRO A 24 12.80 48.97 31.97
C PRO A 24 12.23 49.38 33.35
N LYS A 25 11.24 50.29 33.38
CA LYS A 25 10.59 50.73 34.63
C LYS A 25 9.56 49.73 35.20
N GLU A 26 9.07 48.82 34.37
CA GLU A 26 8.09 47.80 34.78
C GLU A 26 8.80 46.61 35.46
N ILE A 27 8.32 46.22 36.64
CA ILE A 27 8.98 45.24 37.54
C ILE A 27 9.23 43.89 36.85
N ASP A 28 8.25 43.36 36.10
CA ASP A 28 8.39 42.06 35.44
C ASP A 28 9.45 42.08 34.33
N LYS A 29 9.58 43.20 33.62
CA LYS A 29 10.60 43.39 32.57
C LYS A 29 11.98 43.66 33.18
N LEU A 30 12.03 44.30 34.35
CA LEU A 30 13.26 44.56 35.09
C LEU A 30 13.90 43.26 35.61
N LEU A 31 13.09 42.36 36.18
CA LEU A 31 13.55 41.05 36.66
C LEU A 31 14.18 40.22 35.53
N LYS A 32 13.50 40.15 34.38
CA LYS A 32 14.00 39.43 33.21
C LYS A 32 15.29 40.05 32.65
N TRP A 33 15.35 41.38 32.58
CA TRP A 33 16.56 42.09 32.16
C TRP A 33 17.75 41.86 33.10
N GLN A 34 17.53 41.80 34.43
CA GLN A 34 18.58 41.47 35.39
C GLN A 34 19.06 40.03 35.26
N GLN A 35 18.16 39.07 35.04
CA GLN A 35 18.52 37.67 34.84
C GLN A 35 19.38 37.48 33.58
N GLU A 36 18.97 38.08 32.45
CA GLU A 36 19.74 38.07 31.20
C GLU A 36 21.10 38.77 31.33
N ARG A 37 21.24 39.73 32.24
CA ARG A 37 22.52 40.39 32.54
C ARG A 37 23.44 39.50 33.36
N ILE A 38 22.91 38.82 34.38
CA ILE A 38 23.68 37.87 35.22
C ILE A 38 24.19 36.71 34.36
N GLU A 39 23.36 36.15 33.48
CA GLU A 39 23.76 35.09 32.56
C GLU A 39 24.87 35.52 31.60
N ARG A 40 24.78 36.73 31.03
CA ARG A 40 25.85 37.29 30.18
C ARG A 40 27.15 37.50 30.94
N LYS A 41 27.09 37.97 32.19
CA LYS A 41 28.27 38.14 33.05
C LYS A 41 28.92 36.79 33.37
N LEU A 42 28.14 35.81 33.82
CA LEU A 42 28.61 34.45 34.10
C LEU A 42 29.24 33.81 32.88
N ARG A 43 28.65 34.00 31.69
CA ARG A 43 29.20 33.52 30.43
C ARG A 43 30.56 34.16 30.12
N GLY A 44 30.69 35.48 30.25
CA GLY A 44 31.97 36.17 30.01
C GLY A 44 33.07 35.80 31.01
N GLU A 45 32.72 35.60 32.29
CA GLU A 45 33.65 35.11 33.32
C GLU A 45 34.10 33.67 33.03
N TYR A 46 33.17 32.81 32.61
CA TYR A 46 33.46 31.43 32.22
C TYR A 46 34.35 31.34 30.97
N GLU A 47 34.06 32.11 29.92
CA GLU A 47 34.88 32.18 28.70
C GLU A 47 36.31 32.67 29.02
N SER A 48 36.45 33.66 29.90
CA SER A 48 37.76 34.17 30.34
C SER A 48 38.53 33.14 31.18
N ALA A 49 37.84 32.42 32.07
CA ALA A 49 38.46 31.37 32.88
C ALA A 49 38.95 30.19 32.02
N ILE A 50 38.19 29.79 30.99
CA ILE A 50 38.60 28.76 30.03
C ILE A 50 39.83 29.21 29.25
N LEU A 51 39.85 30.45 28.75
CA LEU A 51 40.97 30.96 27.97
C LEU A 51 42.23 31.11 28.81
N HIS A 52 42.10 31.56 30.06
CA HIS A 52 43.23 31.62 30.99
C HIS A 52 43.77 30.23 31.34
N LEU A 53 42.88 29.26 31.60
CA LEU A 53 43.28 27.87 31.82
C LEU A 53 43.97 27.29 30.57
N SER A 54 43.47 27.60 29.37
CA SER A 54 44.11 27.19 28.12
C SER A 54 45.49 27.84 27.94
N GLU A 55 45.67 29.12 28.32
CA GLU A 55 46.96 29.82 28.25
C GLU A 55 47.97 29.18 29.21
N VAL A 56 47.55 28.89 30.46
CA VAL A 56 48.37 28.20 31.48
C VAL A 56 48.76 26.79 31.03
N VAL A 57 47.82 26.02 30.49
CA VAL A 57 48.11 24.66 30.01
C VAL A 57 49.06 24.71 28.81
N ASN A 58 48.79 25.59 27.84
CA ASN A 58 49.61 25.72 26.63
C ASN A 58 51.03 26.21 26.93
N SER A 59 51.20 27.14 27.90
CA SER A 59 52.53 27.64 28.29
C SER A 59 53.36 26.61 29.05
N ASN A 60 52.74 25.55 29.57
CA ASN A 60 53.40 24.51 30.38
C ASN A 60 53.39 23.12 29.70
N LEU A 61 53.06 23.03 28.41
CA LEU A 61 52.96 21.75 27.68
C LEU A 61 54.26 20.94 27.70
N HIS A 62 55.42 21.61 27.62
CA HIS A 62 56.73 20.96 27.60
C HIS A 62 57.32 20.70 28.99
N THR A 63 56.58 20.99 30.06
CA THR A 63 57.04 20.73 31.43
C THR A 63 57.20 19.22 31.65
N PRO A 64 58.38 18.73 32.09
CA PRO A 64 58.58 17.31 32.38
C PRO A 64 57.67 16.82 33.51
N VAL A 65 56.88 15.77 33.25
CA VAL A 65 55.91 15.18 34.18
C VAL A 65 55.84 13.67 33.92
N ASN A 66 55.90 12.84 34.96
CA ASN A 66 55.67 11.39 34.84
C ASN A 66 54.29 10.99 35.40
N VAL A 67 53.76 9.87 34.91
CA VAL A 67 52.51 9.28 35.43
C VAL A 67 52.87 8.28 36.53
N SER A 68 52.46 8.55 37.78
CA SER A 68 52.65 7.64 38.92
C SER A 68 51.63 6.51 38.89
N ALA A 69 50.33 6.83 38.85
CA ALA A 69 49.27 5.86 38.70
C ALA A 69 48.13 6.32 37.77
N VAL A 70 47.38 5.35 37.24
CA VAL A 70 46.10 5.59 36.57
C VAL A 70 44.98 4.95 37.38
N ARG A 71 44.04 5.77 37.87
CA ARG A 71 42.92 5.33 38.71
C ARG A 71 41.61 5.42 37.93
N VAL A 72 40.82 4.35 37.93
CA VAL A 72 39.48 4.33 37.35
C VAL A 72 38.48 4.13 38.48
N GLU A 73 37.83 5.21 38.88
CA GLU A 73 36.84 5.23 39.96
C GLU A 73 35.44 4.97 39.41
N GLY A 74 34.62 4.23 40.15
CA GLY A 74 33.21 3.97 39.82
C GLY A 74 32.94 2.79 38.86
N ALA A 75 33.98 2.14 38.34
CA ALA A 75 33.89 0.95 37.48
C ALA A 75 33.74 -0.36 38.29
N LYS A 76 32.64 -0.49 39.05
CA LYS A 76 32.44 -1.58 40.03
C LYS A 76 32.23 -2.96 39.40
N HIS A 77 31.66 -3.03 38.20
CA HIS A 77 31.30 -4.30 37.54
C HIS A 77 32.16 -4.60 36.32
N THR A 78 33.29 -3.90 36.17
CA THR A 78 34.22 -4.05 35.05
C THR A 78 35.52 -4.69 35.52
N ARG A 79 36.00 -5.70 34.80
CA ARG A 79 37.23 -6.42 35.15
C ARG A 79 38.44 -5.49 35.05
N GLN A 80 39.29 -5.54 36.07
CA GLN A 80 40.55 -4.77 36.08
C GLN A 80 41.47 -5.16 34.91
N SER A 81 41.55 -6.44 34.56
CA SER A 81 42.33 -6.90 33.41
C SER A 81 41.84 -6.32 32.08
N PHE A 82 40.53 -6.13 31.93
CA PHE A 82 39.94 -5.50 30.76
C PHE A 82 40.26 -3.99 30.70
N LEU A 83 40.07 -3.27 31.80
CA LEU A 83 40.46 -1.85 31.89
C LEU A 83 41.95 -1.67 31.62
N GLY A 84 42.79 -2.53 32.19
CA GLY A 84 44.23 -2.56 31.95
C GLY A 84 44.57 -2.76 30.48
N SER A 85 43.86 -3.65 29.76
CA SER A 85 44.08 -3.87 28.32
C SER A 85 43.82 -2.63 27.45
N ILE A 86 42.94 -1.73 27.90
CA ILE A 86 42.61 -0.48 27.19
C ILE A 86 43.57 0.65 27.57
N ILE A 87 43.90 0.74 28.87
CA ILE A 87 44.64 1.86 29.44
C ILE A 87 46.15 1.68 29.30
N ALA A 88 46.69 0.49 29.60
CA ALA A 88 48.12 0.24 29.63
C ALA A 88 48.85 0.59 28.32
N PRO A 89 48.29 0.29 27.12
CA PRO A 89 48.94 0.66 25.86
C PRO A 89 49.02 2.17 25.60
N ALA A 90 48.26 2.99 26.33
CA ALA A 90 48.21 4.44 26.17
C ALA A 90 49.05 5.18 27.23
N ILE A 91 49.61 4.48 28.23
CA ILE A 91 50.49 5.06 29.24
C ILE A 91 51.81 5.44 28.55
N PRO A 92 52.24 6.71 28.64
CA PRO A 92 53.51 7.12 28.05
C PRO A 92 54.67 6.53 28.86
N THR A 93 55.65 5.94 28.18
CA THR A 93 56.87 5.42 28.80
C THR A 93 57.98 6.45 28.71
N SER A 94 58.46 6.92 29.86
CA SER A 94 59.61 7.83 29.94
C SER A 94 60.90 7.07 29.64
N THR A 95 61.71 7.57 28.70
CA THR A 95 63.05 7.04 28.42
C THR A 95 64.10 8.12 28.70
N PRO A 96 65.38 7.74 28.97
CA PRO A 96 66.44 8.71 29.27
C PRO A 96 66.63 9.78 28.17
N ASP A 97 66.33 9.45 26.91
CA ASP A 97 66.48 10.34 25.75
C ASP A 97 65.22 11.17 25.45
N HIS A 98 64.05 10.78 25.97
CA HIS A 98 62.77 11.46 25.79
C HIS A 98 61.95 11.45 27.09
N PRO A 99 62.13 12.45 27.97
CA PRO A 99 61.34 12.57 29.19
C PRO A 99 59.88 12.88 28.86
N THR A 100 58.94 12.23 29.55
CA THR A 100 57.51 12.51 29.36
C THR A 100 57.16 13.93 29.77
N THR A 101 56.35 14.60 28.96
CA THR A 101 55.91 15.98 29.19
C THR A 101 54.43 16.05 29.56
N LEU A 102 53.97 17.21 30.05
CA LEU A 102 52.54 17.46 30.28
C LEU A 102 51.70 17.25 29.01
N GLU A 103 52.24 17.61 27.84
CA GLU A 103 51.61 17.37 26.53
C GLU A 103 51.38 15.86 26.29
N ASP A 104 52.39 15.04 26.54
CA ASP A 104 52.30 13.58 26.39
C ASP A 104 51.26 12.97 27.34
N VAL A 105 51.23 13.46 28.59
CA VAL A 105 50.24 13.05 29.61
C VAL A 105 48.83 13.43 29.16
N LEU A 106 48.59 14.67 28.68
CA LEU A 106 47.28 15.11 28.19
C LEU A 106 46.82 14.32 26.97
N HIS A 107 47.72 14.02 26.02
CA HIS A 107 47.42 13.15 24.88
C HIS A 107 47.12 11.72 25.32
N ALA A 108 47.86 11.18 26.28
CA ALA A 108 47.60 9.87 26.88
C ALA A 108 46.22 9.83 27.55
N THR A 109 45.87 10.83 28.37
CA THR A 109 44.55 10.96 29.01
C THR A 109 43.43 10.99 27.97
N ARG A 110 43.60 11.74 26.86
CA ARG A 110 42.62 11.78 25.75
C ARG A 110 42.48 10.42 25.07
N ARG A 111 43.59 9.71 24.78
CA ARG A 111 43.58 8.37 24.18
C ARG A 111 42.88 7.35 25.08
N MET A 112 43.21 7.34 26.37
CA MET A 112 42.57 6.48 27.38
C MET A 112 41.08 6.79 27.51
N SER A 113 40.69 8.08 27.61
CA SER A 113 39.29 8.49 27.67
C SER A 113 38.52 8.05 26.41
N HIS A 114 39.13 8.19 25.23
CA HIS A 114 38.54 7.73 23.98
C HIS A 114 38.36 6.20 23.96
N GLY A 115 39.37 5.44 24.40
CA GLY A 115 39.29 3.99 24.53
C GLY A 115 38.19 3.55 25.49
N LEU A 116 38.10 4.17 26.68
CA LEU A 116 37.04 3.91 27.65
C LEU A 116 35.65 4.28 27.12
N ARG A 117 35.49 5.40 26.40
CA ARG A 117 34.22 5.77 25.77
C ARG A 117 33.77 4.76 24.71
N LYS A 118 34.71 4.21 23.95
CA LYS A 118 34.43 3.24 22.88
C LYS A 118 33.89 1.90 23.38
N THR A 119 34.06 1.60 24.68
CA THR A 119 33.48 0.40 25.31
C THR A 119 31.95 0.44 25.44
N ASP A 120 31.34 1.63 25.38
CA ASP A 120 29.90 1.87 25.60
C ASP A 120 29.33 1.34 26.95
N ILE A 121 30.18 1.08 27.96
CA ILE A 121 29.73 0.64 29.30
C ILE A 121 29.63 1.78 30.32
N PHE A 122 30.15 2.96 30.01
CA PHE A 122 30.14 4.13 30.90
C PHE A 122 29.15 5.21 30.43
N ALA A 123 28.34 5.72 31.36
CA ALA A 123 27.38 6.80 31.14
C ALA A 123 28.07 8.16 31.14
N SER A 124 29.03 8.35 32.04
CA SER A 124 29.91 9.52 32.10
C SER A 124 31.34 9.06 32.39
N ILE A 125 32.30 9.79 31.80
CA ILE A 125 33.73 9.65 32.04
C ILE A 125 34.28 11.07 32.19
N GLU A 126 34.69 11.40 33.40
CA GLU A 126 35.37 12.64 33.75
C GLU A 126 36.83 12.30 34.03
N ALA A 127 37.74 12.96 33.32
CA ALA A 127 39.17 12.74 33.47
C ALA A 127 39.79 14.00 34.06
N TYR A 128 40.58 13.84 35.12
CA TYR A 128 41.35 14.92 35.71
C TYR A 128 42.73 14.39 36.13
N ILE A 129 43.68 15.31 36.22
CA ILE A 129 45.03 15.05 36.69
C ILE A 129 45.07 15.49 38.15
N ASP A 130 45.56 14.63 39.03
CA ASP A 130 45.62 14.87 40.47
C ASP A 130 47.03 14.59 41.01
N HIS A 131 47.27 14.99 42.24
CA HIS A 131 48.50 14.71 42.97
C HIS A 131 48.61 13.20 43.23
N PRO A 132 49.83 12.64 43.18
CA PRO A 132 50.03 11.21 43.36
C PRO A 132 49.66 10.79 44.77
N GLY A 133 48.86 9.73 44.88
CA GLY A 133 48.47 9.15 46.17
C GLY A 133 49.52 8.22 46.79
N ASP A 134 50.56 7.85 46.04
CA ASP A 134 51.66 6.98 46.48
C ASP A 134 52.73 7.80 47.23
N VAL A 135 53.13 7.30 48.40
CA VAL A 135 54.17 7.91 49.25
C VAL A 135 55.55 7.81 48.60
N LEU A 136 55.73 6.91 47.62
CA LEU A 136 56.97 6.70 46.88
C LEU A 136 57.06 7.50 45.56
N ALA A 137 56.04 8.31 45.22
CA ALA A 137 56.05 9.13 44.01
C ALA A 137 57.04 10.31 44.11
N ASN A 138 57.72 10.65 43.02
CA ASN A 138 58.65 11.78 43.00
C ASN A 138 57.91 13.12 42.99
N SER A 139 58.58 14.17 43.48
CA SER A 139 58.07 15.54 43.41
C SER A 139 57.97 16.00 41.95
N GLY A 140 56.76 15.92 41.38
CA GLY A 140 56.47 16.23 39.97
C GLY A 140 55.70 15.14 39.22
N ASP A 141 55.53 13.95 39.80
CA ASP A 141 54.69 12.90 39.24
C ASP A 141 53.21 13.24 39.43
N VAL A 142 52.34 12.70 38.58
CA VAL A 142 50.89 12.93 38.62
C VAL A 142 50.09 11.64 38.52
N ASP A 143 48.90 11.63 39.11
CA ASP A 143 47.91 10.57 38.93
C ASP A 143 46.88 10.98 37.88
N ILE A 144 46.60 10.11 36.91
CA ILE A 144 45.48 10.29 35.99
C ILE A 144 44.25 9.60 36.60
N VAL A 145 43.22 10.38 36.93
CA VAL A 145 41.99 9.83 37.54
C VAL A 145 40.81 9.95 36.59
N PHE A 146 40.20 8.80 36.29
CA PHE A 146 38.95 8.71 35.57
C PHE A 146 37.81 8.44 36.55
N LYS A 147 37.00 9.46 36.85
CA LYS A 147 35.70 9.28 37.50
C LYS A 147 34.69 8.79 36.48
N THR A 148 34.23 7.57 36.66
CA THR A 148 33.29 6.93 35.75
C THR A 148 31.99 6.59 36.45
N LYS A 149 30.89 6.65 35.69
CA LYS A 149 29.60 6.10 36.11
C LYS A 149 29.22 5.01 35.13
N GLU A 150 29.15 3.76 35.58
CA GLU A 150 28.71 2.64 34.73
C GLU A 150 27.25 2.83 34.27
N ARG A 151 26.95 2.43 33.04
CA ARG A 151 25.59 2.38 32.51
C ARG A 151 24.79 1.27 33.18
N GLY A 152 23.47 1.39 33.14
CA GLY A 152 22.57 0.33 33.60
C GLY A 152 22.87 -1.00 32.90
N LYS A 153 23.06 -2.05 33.70
CA LYS A 153 23.36 -3.41 33.24
C LYS A 153 22.23 -3.99 32.39
N TRP A 154 20.99 -3.74 32.79
CA TRP A 154 19.80 -4.25 32.13
C TRP A 154 19.18 -3.18 31.24
N TYR A 155 18.75 -3.59 30.06
CA TYR A 155 18.00 -2.78 29.14
C TYR A 155 16.90 -3.63 28.53
N LEU A 156 15.67 -3.19 28.71
CA LEU A 156 14.52 -3.77 28.06
C LEU A 156 13.97 -2.69 27.13
N SER A 157 13.78 -3.04 25.87
CA SER A 157 12.99 -2.21 24.97
C SER A 157 11.98 -3.04 24.22
N SER A 158 10.81 -2.46 24.06
CA SER A 158 9.87 -2.90 23.05
C SER A 158 9.89 -1.85 21.94
N SER A 159 10.03 -2.31 20.70
CA SER A 159 9.98 -1.47 19.52
C SER A 159 8.98 -2.04 18.54
N THR A 160 8.37 -1.17 17.76
CA THR A 160 7.59 -1.56 16.59
C THR A 160 8.31 -0.98 15.39
N GLU A 161 8.80 -1.84 14.52
CA GLU A 161 9.51 -1.45 13.30
C GLU A 161 8.58 -1.63 12.09
N VAL A 162 8.61 -0.66 11.18
CA VAL A 162 7.84 -0.68 9.93
C VAL A 162 8.82 -0.41 8.79
N GLY A 163 9.03 -1.40 7.91
CA GLY A 163 9.99 -1.28 6.80
C GLY A 163 9.97 -2.49 5.86
N ASN A 164 10.40 -2.33 4.61
CA ASN A 164 10.47 -3.41 3.61
C ASN A 164 9.16 -4.20 3.37
N SER A 165 8.00 -3.54 3.48
CA SER A 165 6.68 -4.19 3.40
C SER A 165 6.45 -5.23 4.51
N GLU A 166 7.02 -5.00 5.70
CA GLU A 166 6.83 -5.78 6.92
C GLU A 166 6.60 -4.81 8.09
N GLY A 167 5.64 -5.15 8.94
CA GLY A 167 5.48 -4.55 10.26
C GLY A 167 5.88 -5.60 11.29
N SER A 168 6.80 -5.28 12.19
CA SER A 168 7.22 -6.19 13.24
C SER A 168 7.18 -5.51 14.61
N ALA A 169 6.59 -6.20 15.59
CA ALA A 169 6.73 -5.86 16.98
C ALA A 169 7.88 -6.68 17.54
N SER A 170 8.89 -6.03 18.10
CA SER A 170 10.02 -6.70 18.76
C SER A 170 10.12 -6.32 20.22
N ALA A 171 10.50 -7.30 21.03
CA ALA A 171 10.97 -7.12 22.39
C ALA A 171 12.44 -7.54 22.43
N SER A 172 13.29 -6.66 22.95
CA SER A 172 14.71 -6.89 23.13
C SER A 172 15.09 -6.73 24.59
N ALA A 173 15.77 -7.73 25.11
CA ALA A 173 16.39 -7.71 26.43
C ALA A 173 17.91 -7.77 26.23
N ARG A 174 18.60 -6.74 26.73
CA ARG A 174 20.05 -6.62 26.64
C ARG A 174 20.66 -6.57 28.04
N VAL A 175 21.70 -7.36 28.24
CA VAL A 175 22.57 -7.33 29.41
C VAL A 175 23.93 -6.83 28.95
N ARG A 176 24.28 -5.61 29.37
CA ARG A 176 25.59 -5.02 29.10
C ARG A 176 26.61 -5.51 30.12
N ASN A 177 27.85 -5.62 29.68
CA ASN A 177 29.00 -5.95 30.51
C ASN A 177 28.78 -7.25 31.34
N VAL A 178 28.43 -8.34 30.65
CA VAL A 178 28.02 -9.60 31.30
C VAL A 178 29.10 -10.16 32.22
N PHE A 179 30.33 -10.20 31.72
CA PHE A 179 31.50 -10.75 32.43
C PHE A 179 32.52 -9.68 32.81
N GLY A 180 32.19 -8.40 32.65
CA GLY A 180 33.05 -7.28 32.98
C GLY A 180 34.09 -6.91 31.90
N GLY A 181 34.00 -7.44 30.68
CA GLY A 181 34.86 -7.12 29.53
C GLY A 181 34.11 -6.46 28.37
N ALA A 182 33.09 -5.66 28.66
CA ALA A 182 32.19 -5.04 27.69
C ALA A 182 31.41 -6.03 26.80
N GLU A 183 31.23 -7.27 27.28
CA GLU A 183 30.41 -8.26 26.58
C GLU A 183 28.93 -7.88 26.67
N THR A 184 28.21 -8.04 25.58
CA THR A 184 26.78 -7.77 25.51
C THR A 184 26.03 -9.03 25.14
N PHE A 185 25.17 -9.50 26.06
CA PHE A 185 24.19 -10.51 25.75
C PHE A 185 22.88 -9.82 25.35
N GLU A 186 22.30 -10.24 24.23
CA GLU A 186 21.05 -9.69 23.72
C GLU A 186 20.13 -10.82 23.28
N ALA A 187 18.90 -10.80 23.79
CA ALA A 187 17.82 -11.69 23.39
C ALA A 187 16.72 -10.85 22.75
N ASN A 188 16.43 -11.15 21.49
CA ASN A 188 15.46 -10.47 20.67
C ASN A 188 14.36 -11.45 20.28
N ILE A 189 13.12 -11.06 20.46
CA ILE A 189 11.95 -11.76 19.94
C ILE A 189 11.18 -10.77 19.10
N SER A 190 10.87 -11.14 17.86
CA SER A 190 10.08 -10.31 16.95
C SER A 190 8.93 -11.10 16.37
N LEU A 191 7.77 -10.47 16.33
CA LEU A 191 6.56 -10.97 15.68
C LEU A 191 6.26 -10.03 14.52
N GLY A 192 6.33 -10.55 13.30
CA GLY A 192 6.13 -9.78 12.07
C GLY A 192 5.02 -10.36 11.20
N THR A 193 4.62 -9.61 10.19
CA THR A 193 3.59 -10.02 9.23
C THR A 193 4.10 -11.07 8.24
N LYS A 194 5.32 -10.89 7.70
CA LYS A 194 6.00 -11.88 6.83
C LYS A 194 6.83 -12.85 7.67
N THR A 195 7.65 -12.33 8.58
CA THR A 195 8.35 -13.14 9.56
C THR A 195 7.44 -13.37 10.75
N ARG A 196 6.53 -14.35 10.64
CA ARG A 196 5.47 -14.63 11.64
C ARG A 196 6.03 -14.66 13.06
N ARG A 197 7.21 -15.27 13.21
CA ARG A 197 7.95 -15.35 14.46
C ARG A 197 9.43 -15.35 14.15
N ALA A 198 10.21 -14.59 14.90
CA ALA A 198 11.65 -14.71 14.93
C ALA A 198 12.18 -14.52 16.35
N PHE A 199 13.24 -15.24 16.66
CA PHE A 199 13.97 -15.10 17.90
C PHE A 199 15.47 -15.17 17.61
N ARG A 200 16.26 -14.43 18.39
CA ARG A 200 17.71 -14.45 18.33
C ARG A 200 18.26 -14.20 19.73
N ALA A 201 19.17 -15.05 20.15
CA ALA A 201 19.99 -14.81 21.34
C ALA A 201 21.45 -14.71 20.88
N SER A 202 22.12 -13.62 21.22
CA SER A 202 23.49 -13.35 20.81
C SER A 202 24.35 -12.88 21.97
N LEU A 203 25.58 -13.40 22.05
CA LEU A 203 26.64 -12.91 22.92
C LEU A 203 27.71 -12.27 22.05
N THR A 204 27.93 -10.96 22.23
CA THR A 204 28.96 -10.20 21.52
C THR A 204 30.08 -9.82 22.50
N ALA A 205 31.33 -9.96 22.09
CA ALA A 205 32.50 -9.58 22.88
C ALA A 205 33.57 -8.89 22.01
N PRO A 206 34.28 -7.88 22.54
CA PRO A 206 35.45 -7.34 21.85
C PRO A 206 36.58 -8.38 21.78
N LEU A 207 37.21 -8.52 20.62
CA LEU A 207 38.35 -9.42 20.40
C LEU A 207 39.70 -8.70 20.50
N SER A 208 39.70 -7.37 20.57
CA SER A 208 40.90 -6.55 20.68
C SER A 208 40.69 -5.38 21.65
N SER A 209 41.75 -4.95 22.32
CA SER A 209 41.75 -3.77 23.20
C SER A 209 41.40 -2.47 22.47
N SER A 210 41.67 -2.40 21.16
CA SER A 210 41.35 -1.25 20.31
C SER A 210 39.85 -1.07 20.00
N MET A 211 39.01 -2.04 20.38
CA MET A 211 37.57 -2.07 20.10
C MET A 211 37.23 -1.93 18.60
N ASN A 212 38.14 -2.36 17.71
CA ASN A 212 37.88 -2.41 16.27
C ASN A 212 37.43 -3.79 15.78
N SER A 213 37.62 -4.81 16.62
CA SER A 213 37.28 -6.20 16.32
C SER A 213 36.32 -6.77 17.34
N TYR A 214 35.25 -7.40 16.87
CA TYR A 214 34.21 -8.00 17.70
C TYR A 214 33.89 -9.42 17.23
N GLY A 215 33.69 -10.30 18.20
CA GLY A 215 33.21 -11.65 18.01
C GLY A 215 31.76 -11.74 18.45
N GLU A 216 30.95 -12.51 17.73
CA GLU A 216 29.57 -12.79 18.10
C GLU A 216 29.29 -14.28 17.96
N LEU A 217 28.65 -14.86 18.99
CA LEU A 217 28.02 -16.17 18.91
C LEU A 217 26.51 -15.98 19.07
N SER A 218 25.72 -16.54 18.18
CA SER A 218 24.27 -16.43 18.26
C SER A 218 23.54 -17.70 17.87
N ALA A 219 22.39 -17.90 18.49
CA ALA A 219 21.37 -18.87 18.09
C ALA A 219 20.15 -18.10 17.60
N TYR A 220 19.55 -18.55 16.50
CA TYR A 220 18.41 -17.86 15.92
C TYR A 220 17.37 -18.83 15.37
N GLY A 221 16.16 -18.33 15.25
CA GLY A 221 15.09 -19.00 14.56
C GLY A 221 14.08 -18.04 13.98
N MET A 222 13.53 -18.36 12.82
CA MET A 222 12.46 -17.58 12.21
C MET A 222 11.55 -18.41 11.30
N ASP A 223 10.28 -18.04 11.23
CA ASP A 223 9.29 -18.61 10.32
C ASP A 223 8.82 -17.52 9.36
N LYS A 224 9.12 -17.69 8.08
CA LYS A 224 8.79 -16.74 7.02
C LYS A 224 7.64 -17.26 6.16
N ASP A 225 6.60 -16.46 6.03
CA ASP A 225 5.53 -16.68 5.07
C ASP A 225 5.95 -16.15 3.69
N LEU A 226 6.08 -17.04 2.71
CA LEU A 226 6.51 -16.69 1.36
C LEU A 226 5.33 -16.68 0.37
N SER A 227 4.11 -17.01 0.82
CA SER A 227 2.91 -17.19 -0.01
C SER A 227 2.56 -16.02 -0.93
N ALA A 228 3.05 -14.82 -0.63
CA ALA A 228 2.90 -13.64 -1.47
C ALA A 228 3.56 -13.78 -2.86
N TYR A 229 4.58 -14.64 -3.01
CA TYR A 229 5.27 -14.88 -4.29
C TYR A 229 5.63 -16.34 -4.54
N ALA A 230 5.69 -17.18 -3.51
CA ALA A 230 5.91 -18.62 -3.61
C ALA A 230 5.06 -19.32 -2.57
N SER A 231 4.19 -20.24 -2.99
CA SER A 231 3.09 -20.87 -2.24
C SER A 231 3.51 -21.76 -1.06
N CYS A 232 4.40 -21.28 -0.18
CA CYS A 232 4.97 -21.99 0.95
C CYS A 232 5.27 -21.08 2.15
N THR A 233 5.62 -21.70 3.27
CA THR A 233 6.29 -21.10 4.42
C THR A 233 7.68 -21.70 4.56
N GLU A 234 8.67 -20.90 4.96
CA GLU A 234 10.02 -21.38 5.25
C GLU A 234 10.35 -21.15 6.74
N ALA A 235 10.63 -22.22 7.46
CA ALA A 235 11.15 -22.16 8.83
C ALA A 235 12.66 -22.36 8.84
N LEU A 236 13.41 -21.47 9.49
CA LEU A 236 14.87 -21.56 9.65
C LEU A 236 15.23 -21.58 11.13
N ARG A 237 16.15 -22.44 11.54
CA ARG A 237 16.71 -22.52 12.89
C ARG A 237 18.21 -22.78 12.79
N GLY A 238 19.05 -22.05 13.51
CA GLY A 238 20.49 -22.22 13.34
C GLY A 238 21.35 -21.52 14.38
N PHE A 239 22.66 -21.74 14.23
CA PHE A 239 23.72 -21.11 14.99
C PHE A 239 24.64 -20.34 14.05
N ARG A 240 25.16 -19.22 14.56
CA ARG A 240 26.05 -18.35 13.81
C ARG A 240 27.20 -17.89 14.66
N ALA A 241 28.41 -17.96 14.09
CA ALA A 241 29.62 -17.36 14.65
C ALA A 241 30.11 -16.26 13.71
N VAL A 242 30.37 -15.07 14.25
CA VAL A 242 30.76 -13.89 13.46
C VAL A 242 32.04 -13.29 14.02
N VAL A 243 32.93 -12.86 13.13
CA VAL A 243 34.08 -12.00 13.44
C VAL A 243 34.01 -10.76 12.57
N ARG A 244 33.95 -9.59 13.20
CA ARG A 244 33.96 -8.28 12.55
C ARG A 244 35.27 -7.57 12.81
N ASN A 245 35.78 -6.84 11.82
CA ASN A 245 36.96 -5.98 11.96
C ASN A 245 36.83 -4.75 11.07
N GLY A 246 37.26 -3.59 11.57
CA GLY A 246 37.44 -2.37 10.80
C GLY A 246 36.32 -1.34 10.99
N THR A 247 36.38 -0.28 10.19
CA THR A 247 35.43 0.84 10.24
C THR A 247 34.89 1.11 8.85
N LEU A 248 33.63 1.53 8.75
CA LEU A 248 32.93 1.65 7.46
C LEU A 248 33.65 2.58 6.46
N SER A 249 34.28 3.66 6.93
CA SER A 249 35.01 4.61 6.09
C SER A 249 36.39 4.11 5.62
N ARG A 250 36.93 3.06 6.22
CA ARG A 250 38.23 2.44 5.86
C ARG A 250 38.09 1.02 5.32
N GLY A 251 36.87 0.51 5.24
CA GLY A 251 36.57 -0.90 4.98
C GLY A 251 36.29 -1.66 6.27
N ALA A 252 35.05 -2.13 6.40
CA ALA A 252 34.63 -3.05 7.46
C ALA A 252 34.49 -4.45 6.86
N HIS A 253 35.10 -5.44 7.50
CA HIS A 253 35.04 -6.84 7.11
C HIS A 253 34.27 -7.65 8.15
N GLU A 254 33.44 -8.57 7.67
CA GLU A 254 32.69 -9.52 8.48
C GLU A 254 32.88 -10.92 7.92
N PHE A 255 33.33 -11.85 8.77
CA PHE A 255 33.41 -13.27 8.47
C PHE A 255 32.37 -14.01 9.30
N VAL A 256 31.56 -14.86 8.66
CA VAL A 256 30.44 -15.54 9.29
C VAL A 256 30.49 -17.02 8.97
N TYR A 257 30.48 -17.86 10.00
CA TYR A 257 30.10 -19.26 9.88
C TYR A 257 28.63 -19.41 10.28
N ASP A 258 27.81 -20.01 9.41
CA ASP A 258 26.36 -20.18 9.60
C ASP A 258 25.98 -21.64 9.36
N ALA A 259 25.41 -22.26 10.40
CA ALA A 259 24.88 -23.62 10.36
C ALA A 259 23.38 -23.59 10.68
N ALA A 260 22.55 -23.93 9.69
CA ALA A 260 21.11 -23.77 9.76
C ALA A 260 20.36 -24.98 9.21
N ILE A 261 19.27 -25.34 9.88
CA ILE A 261 18.24 -26.25 9.38
C ILE A 261 17.12 -25.38 8.82
N ARG A 262 16.70 -25.69 7.60
CA ARG A 262 15.65 -25.00 6.85
C ARG A 262 14.54 -25.99 6.53
N HIS A 263 13.30 -25.58 6.65
CA HIS A 263 12.15 -26.44 6.39
C HIS A 263 11.12 -25.67 5.56
N ILE A 264 10.97 -26.08 4.30
CA ILE A 264 9.88 -25.60 3.44
C ILE A 264 8.65 -26.42 3.75
N THR A 265 7.61 -25.76 4.24
CA THR A 265 6.40 -26.38 4.79
C THR A 265 5.16 -25.53 4.48
N ASN A 266 3.98 -25.98 4.91
CA ASN A 266 2.70 -25.29 4.71
C ASN A 266 2.45 -24.88 3.24
N LEU A 267 2.66 -25.82 2.32
CA LEU A 267 2.33 -25.60 0.91
C LEU A 267 0.84 -25.33 0.75
N THR A 268 0.49 -24.34 -0.07
CA THR A 268 -0.92 -24.12 -0.43
C THR A 268 -1.39 -25.23 -1.38
N PRO A 269 -2.72 -25.50 -1.49
CA PRO A 269 -3.24 -26.48 -2.45
C PRO A 269 -2.89 -26.17 -3.91
N THR A 270 -2.62 -24.90 -4.23
CA THR A 270 -2.23 -24.41 -5.57
C THR A 270 -0.72 -24.39 -5.79
N ALA A 271 0.09 -24.83 -4.82
CA ALA A 271 1.54 -24.83 -4.95
C ALA A 271 2.00 -25.60 -6.20
N SER A 272 2.91 -24.99 -6.95
CA SER A 272 3.50 -25.55 -8.16
C SER A 272 4.29 -26.84 -7.90
N ILE A 273 4.59 -27.58 -8.96
CA ILE A 273 5.40 -28.80 -8.86
C ILE A 273 6.78 -28.46 -8.29
N SER A 274 7.40 -27.37 -8.75
CA SER A 274 8.69 -26.91 -8.23
C SER A 274 8.66 -26.66 -6.71
N MET A 275 7.60 -26.07 -6.19
CA MET A 275 7.47 -25.82 -4.75
C MET A 275 7.15 -27.10 -3.96
N ARG A 276 6.44 -28.05 -4.56
CA ARG A 276 6.21 -29.39 -3.98
C ARG A 276 7.49 -30.21 -3.92
N GLU A 277 8.33 -30.13 -4.95
CA GLU A 277 9.65 -30.77 -4.99
C GLU A 277 10.63 -30.13 -4.01
N ALA A 278 10.55 -28.81 -3.82
CA ALA A 278 11.39 -28.09 -2.87
C ALA A 278 10.99 -28.33 -1.40
N ALA A 279 9.81 -28.89 -1.14
CA ALA A 279 9.29 -29.09 0.20
C ALA A 279 10.10 -30.11 0.99
N GLY A 280 10.23 -29.87 2.29
CA GLY A 280 11.01 -30.72 3.19
C GLY A 280 12.14 -29.96 3.89
N VAL A 281 13.00 -30.73 4.54
CA VAL A 281 14.07 -30.22 5.39
C VAL A 281 15.38 -30.22 4.62
N SER A 282 16.15 -29.14 4.73
CA SER A 282 17.53 -29.07 4.24
C SER A 282 18.45 -28.47 5.30
N MET A 283 19.69 -28.93 5.34
CA MET A 283 20.75 -28.38 6.18
C MET A 283 21.71 -27.53 5.35
N LYS A 284 22.02 -26.32 5.83
CA LYS A 284 23.06 -25.46 5.27
C LYS A 284 24.17 -25.29 6.30
N SER A 285 25.39 -25.59 5.90
CA SER A 285 26.61 -25.22 6.60
C SER A 285 27.45 -24.37 5.65
N SER A 286 27.77 -23.15 6.06
CA SER A 286 28.34 -22.15 5.15
C SER A 286 29.34 -21.22 5.84
N LEU A 287 30.32 -20.79 5.07
CA LEU A 287 31.25 -19.73 5.44
C LEU A 287 31.02 -18.55 4.48
N SER A 288 30.83 -17.36 5.04
CA SER A 288 30.66 -16.15 4.25
C SER A 288 31.55 -15.00 4.70
N HIS A 289 31.87 -14.13 3.76
CA HIS A 289 32.66 -12.93 3.93
C HIS A 289 31.89 -11.75 3.36
N SER A 290 31.82 -10.65 4.10
CA SER A 290 31.36 -9.37 3.57
C SER A 290 32.40 -8.27 3.80
N ALA A 291 32.54 -7.39 2.81
CA ALA A 291 33.37 -6.20 2.88
C ALA A 291 32.49 -4.99 2.55
N VAL A 292 32.44 -4.00 3.45
CA VAL A 292 31.63 -2.80 3.33
C VAL A 292 32.50 -1.56 3.40
N TYR A 293 32.33 -0.67 2.42
CA TYR A 293 32.90 0.67 2.39
C TYR A 293 31.77 1.69 2.25
N ASP A 294 31.63 2.61 3.20
CA ASP A 294 30.58 3.63 3.20
C ASP A 294 31.13 5.00 3.58
N THR A 295 31.07 5.93 2.63
CA THR A 295 31.46 7.34 2.78
C THR A 295 30.27 8.28 2.55
N ARG A 296 29.05 7.75 2.48
CA ARG A 296 27.87 8.58 2.30
C ARG A 296 27.67 9.49 3.49
N ASP A 297 27.26 10.71 3.20
CA ASP A 297 26.89 11.72 4.21
C ASP A 297 25.69 11.29 5.05
N ASP A 298 24.76 10.54 4.44
CA ASP A 298 23.58 10.00 5.10
C ASP A 298 23.24 8.61 4.54
N ARG A 299 22.88 7.66 5.42
CA ARG A 299 22.62 6.27 5.03
C ARG A 299 21.31 6.08 4.25
N ILE A 300 20.39 7.02 4.38
CA ILE A 300 18.99 6.90 3.98
C ILE A 300 18.70 7.80 2.75
N THR A 301 19.23 9.02 2.79
CA THR A 301 19.00 10.11 1.84
C THR A 301 20.32 10.75 1.40
N ALA A 302 21.33 9.92 1.11
CA ALA A 302 22.65 10.37 0.70
C ALA A 302 22.58 11.44 -0.40
N THR A 303 23.28 12.55 -0.18
CA THR A 303 23.47 13.60 -1.21
C THR A 303 24.90 13.59 -1.74
N HIS A 304 25.83 13.00 -1.00
CA HIS A 304 27.24 12.89 -1.35
C HIS A 304 27.81 11.54 -0.89
N GLY A 305 28.94 11.12 -1.48
CA GLY A 305 29.68 9.93 -1.07
C GLY A 305 29.37 8.67 -1.88
N VAL A 306 29.96 7.56 -1.44
CA VAL A 306 29.95 6.26 -2.12
C VAL A 306 29.72 5.15 -1.10
N TYR A 307 28.92 4.16 -1.49
CA TYR A 307 28.72 2.90 -0.79
C TYR A 307 29.08 1.74 -1.70
N GLY A 308 29.82 0.79 -1.17
CA GLY A 308 30.16 -0.47 -1.80
C GLY A 308 30.07 -1.60 -0.80
N LYS A 309 29.41 -2.69 -1.20
CA LYS A 309 29.37 -3.94 -0.44
C LYS A 309 29.64 -5.11 -1.37
N ILE A 310 30.55 -5.97 -0.96
CA ILE A 310 30.78 -7.28 -1.59
C ILE A 310 30.43 -8.34 -0.56
N TYR A 311 29.67 -9.35 -0.96
CA TYR A 311 29.31 -10.50 -0.15
C TYR A 311 29.66 -11.78 -0.91
N GLN A 312 30.29 -12.73 -0.23
CA GLN A 312 30.63 -14.03 -0.78
C GLN A 312 30.26 -15.10 0.23
N GLU A 313 29.70 -16.21 -0.21
CA GLU A 313 29.30 -17.34 0.62
C GLU A 313 29.66 -18.64 -0.09
N ILE A 314 30.26 -19.57 0.64
CA ILE A 314 30.47 -20.94 0.20
C ILE A 314 29.72 -21.87 1.14
N ALA A 315 28.89 -22.74 0.58
CA ALA A 315 28.10 -23.73 1.28
C ALA A 315 28.36 -25.11 0.68
N GLY A 316 28.31 -26.16 1.51
CA GLY A 316 28.68 -27.51 1.11
C GLY A 316 30.18 -27.68 0.89
N LEU A 317 30.60 -28.80 0.28
CA LEU A 317 31.99 -29.32 0.29
C LEU A 317 32.40 -29.88 1.66
N ALA A 318 33.53 -29.44 2.22
CA ALA A 318 34.09 -29.94 3.48
C ALA A 318 33.29 -29.55 4.74
N LEU A 319 32.29 -28.67 4.60
CA LEU A 319 31.47 -28.16 5.71
C LEU A 319 30.19 -28.99 5.97
N GLY A 320 29.84 -29.89 5.06
CA GLY A 320 28.63 -30.75 5.15
C GLY A 320 27.31 -30.03 4.84
N GLY A 321 26.21 -30.78 4.91
CA GLY A 321 24.85 -30.30 4.61
C GLY A 321 24.39 -30.56 3.17
N ASP A 322 23.12 -30.28 2.89
CA ASP A 322 22.45 -30.56 1.61
C ASP A 322 22.66 -29.44 0.59
N ALA A 323 22.86 -28.20 1.06
CA ALA A 323 23.21 -27.07 0.21
C ALA A 323 24.68 -27.14 -0.23
N SER A 324 24.93 -27.04 -1.54
CA SER A 324 26.28 -27.01 -2.09
C SER A 324 26.40 -25.97 -3.21
N PHE A 325 26.95 -24.80 -2.88
CA PHE A 325 27.04 -23.66 -3.79
C PHE A 325 28.13 -22.66 -3.40
N TYR A 326 28.51 -21.83 -4.38
CA TYR A 326 29.20 -20.56 -4.18
C TYR A 326 28.26 -19.42 -4.57
N LYS A 327 28.09 -18.43 -3.69
CA LYS A 327 27.25 -17.25 -3.94
C LYS A 327 28.10 -16.00 -3.83
N ALA A 328 27.96 -15.08 -4.78
CA ALA A 328 28.61 -13.78 -4.77
C ALA A 328 27.58 -12.69 -5.06
N GLU A 329 27.55 -11.65 -4.24
CA GLU A 329 26.71 -10.48 -4.42
C GLU A 329 27.53 -9.20 -4.30
N ALA A 330 27.17 -8.21 -5.11
CA ALA A 330 27.77 -6.89 -5.08
C ALA A 330 26.68 -5.82 -5.07
N GLU A 331 26.85 -4.82 -4.22
CA GLU A 331 25.98 -3.64 -4.14
C GLU A 331 26.84 -2.38 -4.21
N GLY A 332 26.41 -1.41 -5.01
CA GLY A 332 27.07 -0.12 -5.16
C GLY A 332 26.06 1.01 -5.17
N GLN A 333 26.38 2.12 -4.51
CA GLN A 333 25.64 3.37 -4.63
C GLN A 333 26.61 4.55 -4.69
N ILE A 334 26.36 5.48 -5.61
CA ILE A 334 27.04 6.76 -5.68
C ILE A 334 26.00 7.87 -5.62
N SER A 335 26.24 8.88 -4.79
CA SER A 335 25.38 10.05 -4.66
C SER A 335 26.18 11.33 -4.88
N ARG A 336 25.64 12.25 -5.68
CA ARG A 336 26.27 13.53 -6.02
C ARG A 336 25.23 14.63 -6.07
N LYS A 337 25.50 15.74 -5.39
CA LYS A 337 24.72 16.98 -5.51
C LYS A 337 24.97 17.62 -6.88
N ILE A 338 23.92 18.14 -7.52
CA ILE A 338 23.99 18.85 -8.80
C ILE A 338 23.74 20.34 -8.53
N GLY A 339 24.81 21.14 -8.61
CA GLY A 339 24.76 22.59 -8.36
C GLY A 339 24.27 22.96 -6.95
N ASP A 340 23.81 24.20 -6.79
CA ASP A 340 23.36 24.73 -5.49
C ASP A 340 21.85 24.59 -5.23
N SER A 341 21.11 24.02 -6.18
CA SER A 341 19.64 23.97 -6.21
C SER A 341 18.98 22.97 -5.22
N GLY A 342 19.76 22.24 -4.43
CA GLY A 342 19.25 21.19 -3.53
C GLY A 342 18.85 19.89 -4.25
N VAL A 343 19.30 19.70 -5.48
CA VAL A 343 19.13 18.47 -6.27
C VAL A 343 20.30 17.51 -6.05
N SER A 344 20.04 16.22 -5.86
CA SER A 344 21.04 15.17 -5.88
C SER A 344 20.67 14.05 -6.86
N LEU A 345 21.68 13.54 -7.54
CA LEU A 345 21.60 12.33 -8.34
C LEU A 345 22.17 11.16 -7.54
N SER A 346 21.43 10.07 -7.48
CA SER A 346 21.85 8.81 -6.88
C SER A 346 21.77 7.70 -7.93
N LEU A 347 22.87 7.01 -8.15
CA LEU A 347 22.91 5.79 -8.94
C LEU A 347 23.16 4.62 -8.00
N ALA A 348 22.35 3.57 -8.11
CA ALA A 348 22.48 2.36 -7.33
C ALA A 348 22.50 1.14 -8.26
N ALA A 349 23.33 0.16 -7.95
CA ALA A 349 23.40 -1.11 -8.66
C ALA A 349 23.52 -2.26 -7.67
N ARG A 350 22.87 -3.38 -7.97
CA ARG A 350 23.01 -4.65 -7.26
C ARG A 350 23.12 -5.78 -8.26
N SER A 351 23.95 -6.77 -7.98
CA SER A 351 24.06 -7.98 -8.78
C SER A 351 24.36 -9.17 -7.89
N GLY A 352 23.89 -10.35 -8.28
CA GLY A 352 24.21 -11.59 -7.60
C GLY A 352 24.32 -12.76 -8.55
N LEU A 353 25.21 -13.69 -8.18
CA LEU A 353 25.43 -14.97 -8.85
C LEU A 353 25.44 -16.08 -7.81
N LEU A 354 24.64 -17.11 -8.06
CA LEU A 354 24.63 -18.37 -7.33
C LEU A 354 25.13 -19.48 -8.26
N TRP A 355 26.20 -20.15 -7.87
CA TRP A 355 26.83 -21.21 -8.64
C TRP A 355 26.77 -22.52 -7.85
N ALA A 356 26.02 -23.51 -8.33
CA ALA A 356 25.95 -24.82 -7.68
C ALA A 356 27.32 -25.54 -7.76
N LEU A 357 27.76 -26.15 -6.65
CA LEU A 357 29.01 -26.90 -6.56
C LEU A 357 28.78 -28.42 -6.40
N GLY A 358 27.54 -28.84 -6.15
CA GLY A 358 27.19 -30.24 -5.97
C GLY A 358 27.19 -31.04 -7.29
N PRO A 359 27.31 -32.38 -7.21
CA PRO A 359 27.44 -33.27 -8.39
C PRO A 359 26.23 -33.24 -9.34
N ASN A 360 25.05 -32.80 -8.86
CA ASN A 360 23.82 -32.73 -9.64
C ASN A 360 23.56 -31.33 -10.26
N GLY A 361 24.41 -30.33 -10.00
CA GLY A 361 24.26 -28.97 -10.54
C GLY A 361 22.97 -28.23 -10.11
N LYS A 362 22.22 -28.73 -9.11
CA LYS A 362 20.94 -28.15 -8.67
C LYS A 362 21.13 -27.20 -7.48
N THR A 363 20.43 -26.07 -7.53
CA THR A 363 20.28 -25.11 -6.42
C THR A 363 18.96 -25.34 -5.69
N LEU A 364 18.95 -25.13 -4.38
CA LEU A 364 17.73 -25.21 -3.56
C LEU A 364 16.98 -23.87 -3.61
N PHE A 365 15.65 -23.91 -3.51
CA PHE A 365 14.80 -22.73 -3.55
C PHE A 365 15.22 -21.65 -2.53
N SER A 366 15.56 -22.08 -1.30
CA SER A 366 16.02 -21.21 -0.21
C SER A 366 17.29 -20.42 -0.52
N ASP A 367 18.10 -20.85 -1.49
CA ASP A 367 19.40 -20.24 -1.82
C ASP A 367 19.32 -19.30 -3.02
N ARG A 368 18.30 -19.50 -3.89
CA ARG A 368 18.09 -18.72 -5.11
C ARG A 368 17.83 -17.26 -4.82
N CYS A 369 18.25 -16.41 -5.75
CA CYS A 369 18.03 -14.98 -5.68
C CYS A 369 16.57 -14.67 -6.00
N GLN A 370 16.05 -13.60 -5.38
CA GLN A 370 14.70 -13.10 -5.58
C GLN A 370 14.79 -11.61 -5.93
N LEU A 371 14.00 -11.16 -6.90
CA LEU A 371 14.05 -9.78 -7.40
C LEU A 371 12.65 -9.21 -7.65
N GLY A 372 12.47 -7.92 -7.46
CA GLY A 372 11.20 -7.22 -7.67
C GLY A 372 10.65 -6.59 -6.41
N GLY A 373 9.90 -5.49 -6.58
CA GLY A 373 9.26 -4.79 -5.47
C GLY A 373 9.90 -3.42 -5.17
N PRO A 374 9.32 -2.68 -4.21
CA PRO A 374 9.63 -1.26 -3.99
C PRO A 374 11.08 -0.98 -3.60
N THR A 375 11.82 -1.98 -3.12
CA THR A 375 13.21 -1.85 -2.62
C THR A 375 14.27 -2.32 -3.61
N SER A 376 13.88 -2.89 -4.76
CA SER A 376 14.79 -3.32 -5.82
C SER A 376 14.37 -2.73 -7.16
N VAL A 377 13.44 -3.38 -7.86
CA VAL A 377 12.87 -2.91 -9.13
C VAL A 377 11.42 -2.47 -8.88
N ARG A 378 11.23 -1.15 -8.73
CA ARG A 378 9.92 -0.53 -8.44
C ARG A 378 8.90 -0.82 -9.54
N SER A 379 7.62 -0.73 -9.21
CA SER A 379 6.46 -1.03 -10.09
C SER A 379 6.24 -2.49 -10.50
N PHE A 380 7.01 -3.43 -9.94
CA PHE A 380 6.75 -4.86 -10.03
C PHE A 380 6.33 -5.43 -8.67
N ARG A 381 5.63 -6.57 -8.66
CA ARG A 381 5.31 -7.28 -7.39
C ARG A 381 6.61 -7.68 -6.67
N ALA A 382 6.57 -7.71 -5.34
CA ALA A 382 7.71 -8.09 -4.52
C ALA A 382 8.19 -9.51 -4.89
N ASN A 383 9.51 -9.68 -5.07
CA ASN A 383 10.15 -10.97 -5.37
C ASN A 383 9.53 -11.75 -6.55
N SER A 384 8.99 -11.03 -7.54
CA SER A 384 8.19 -11.60 -8.62
C SER A 384 8.78 -11.39 -10.02
N LEU A 385 10.02 -10.91 -10.16
CA LEU A 385 10.74 -10.91 -11.43
C LEU A 385 11.42 -12.26 -11.63
N GLY A 386 11.50 -12.72 -12.88
CA GLY A 386 12.31 -13.87 -13.26
C GLY A 386 11.53 -15.17 -13.48
N PRO A 387 12.16 -16.35 -13.29
CA PRO A 387 11.55 -17.64 -13.58
C PRO A 387 10.32 -17.92 -12.71
N ARG A 388 9.29 -18.53 -13.33
CA ARG A 388 8.05 -18.93 -12.68
C ARG A 388 7.64 -20.35 -13.03
N ASP A 389 7.00 -21.01 -12.09
CA ASP A 389 6.27 -22.26 -12.28
C ASP A 389 4.83 -22.06 -11.80
N GLY A 390 3.87 -22.06 -12.72
CA GLY A 390 2.50 -21.63 -12.45
C GLY A 390 2.44 -20.20 -11.89
N ASP A 391 1.82 -20.05 -10.71
CA ASP A 391 1.73 -18.78 -9.99
C ASP A 391 2.96 -18.49 -9.10
N ASP A 392 3.84 -19.46 -8.90
CA ASP A 392 5.00 -19.35 -8.01
C ASP A 392 6.22 -18.74 -8.70
N SER A 393 6.81 -17.74 -8.05
CA SER A 393 8.12 -17.16 -8.38
C SER A 393 9.21 -17.99 -7.72
N VAL A 394 9.88 -18.83 -8.50
CA VAL A 394 10.81 -19.86 -8.02
C VAL A 394 12.25 -19.34 -7.81
N GLY A 395 12.47 -18.05 -8.09
CA GLY A 395 13.79 -17.43 -8.02
C GLY A 395 14.72 -17.84 -9.16
N GLY A 396 15.95 -17.31 -9.14
CA GLY A 396 16.98 -17.62 -10.14
C GLY A 396 18.39 -17.53 -9.58
N GLU A 397 19.37 -18.01 -10.36
CA GLU A 397 20.78 -18.03 -9.97
C GLU A 397 21.52 -16.73 -10.28
N PHE A 398 21.10 -15.96 -11.30
CA PHE A 398 21.74 -14.71 -11.67
C PHE A 398 20.75 -13.56 -11.66
N TYR A 399 21.14 -12.43 -11.07
CA TYR A 399 20.35 -11.21 -11.16
C TYR A 399 21.20 -9.96 -11.26
N TYR A 400 20.59 -8.91 -11.80
CA TYR A 400 21.04 -7.54 -11.62
C TYR A 400 19.86 -6.59 -11.45
N SER A 401 20.09 -5.49 -10.75
CA SER A 401 19.19 -4.34 -10.73
C SER A 401 19.99 -3.05 -10.67
N VAL A 402 19.55 -2.07 -11.45
CA VAL A 402 20.14 -0.75 -11.57
C VAL A 402 19.04 0.27 -11.36
N GLY A 403 19.34 1.32 -10.60
CA GLY A 403 18.42 2.42 -10.33
C GLY A 403 19.13 3.75 -10.50
N ALA A 404 18.52 4.65 -11.24
CA ALA A 404 18.90 6.06 -11.28
C ALA A 404 17.78 6.87 -10.62
N SER A 405 18.13 7.71 -9.65
CA SER A 405 17.20 8.54 -8.89
C SER A 405 17.69 9.98 -8.89
N VAL A 406 16.82 10.91 -9.29
CA VAL A 406 16.99 12.35 -9.08
C VAL A 406 16.11 12.73 -7.90
N ILE A 407 16.72 13.27 -6.87
CA ILE A 407 16.05 13.70 -5.63
C ILE A 407 16.21 15.21 -5.52
N SER A 408 15.12 15.93 -5.32
CA SER A 408 15.17 17.39 -5.18
C SER A 408 14.28 17.85 -4.04
N ASN A 409 14.56 19.03 -3.50
CA ASN A 409 13.61 19.69 -2.63
C ASN A 409 12.37 20.08 -3.43
N ILE A 410 11.22 20.21 -2.76
CA ILE A 410 10.02 20.73 -3.42
C ILE A 410 10.31 22.17 -3.90
N PRO A 411 10.08 22.50 -5.19
CA PRO A 411 10.23 23.87 -5.68
C PRO A 411 9.45 24.83 -4.78
N THR A 412 10.06 25.96 -4.39
CA THR A 412 9.53 26.97 -3.43
C THR A 412 9.46 26.55 -1.95
N LYS A 413 9.67 25.28 -1.60
CA LYS A 413 9.56 24.75 -0.22
C LYS A 413 10.81 23.97 0.21
N GLY A 414 11.97 24.60 0.11
CA GLY A 414 13.27 23.98 0.38
C GLY A 414 13.49 23.48 1.82
N HIS A 415 12.73 24.00 2.79
CA HIS A 415 12.83 23.63 4.21
C HIS A 415 11.94 22.43 4.58
N TRP A 416 11.08 21.95 3.67
CA TRP A 416 10.18 20.85 3.97
C TRP A 416 10.93 19.51 4.08
N PRO A 417 10.51 18.62 5.00
CA PRO A 417 11.09 17.28 5.16
C PRO A 417 10.73 16.30 4.02
N VAL A 418 9.97 16.76 3.02
CA VAL A 418 9.54 16.00 1.84
C VAL A 418 10.39 16.40 0.64
N LYS A 419 10.92 15.42 -0.08
CA LYS A 419 11.69 15.59 -1.31
C LYS A 419 10.94 15.02 -2.51
N THR A 420 11.05 15.65 -3.67
CA THR A 420 10.62 15.06 -4.93
C THR A 420 11.62 14.00 -5.38
N HIS A 421 11.13 12.99 -6.08
CA HIS A 421 11.90 11.83 -6.51
C HIS A 421 11.47 11.44 -7.92
N ALA A 422 12.38 11.52 -8.90
CA ALA A 422 12.19 10.94 -10.22
C ALA A 422 13.17 9.78 -10.38
N TRP A 423 12.73 8.66 -10.93
CA TRP A 423 13.57 7.47 -10.99
C TRP A 423 13.32 6.59 -12.21
N VAL A 424 14.35 5.85 -12.58
CA VAL A 424 14.29 4.75 -13.55
C VAL A 424 14.94 3.53 -12.91
N ASN A 425 14.26 2.39 -12.98
CA ASN A 425 14.77 1.10 -12.55
C ASN A 425 14.86 0.13 -13.72
N VAL A 426 15.93 -0.65 -13.72
CA VAL A 426 16.17 -1.74 -14.65
C VAL A 426 16.54 -2.95 -13.83
N GLY A 427 16.05 -4.13 -14.17
CA GLY A 427 16.51 -5.35 -13.53
C GLY A 427 16.11 -6.61 -14.26
N ARG A 428 16.78 -7.70 -13.90
CA ARG A 428 16.57 -9.02 -14.46
C ARG A 428 16.95 -10.08 -13.43
N LEU A 429 16.18 -11.16 -13.40
CA LEU A 429 16.49 -12.39 -12.68
C LEU A 429 16.34 -13.56 -13.64
N GLU A 430 17.35 -14.42 -13.75
CA GLU A 430 17.35 -15.57 -14.63
C GLU A 430 17.96 -16.81 -13.99
N GLY A 431 17.57 -17.97 -14.54
CA GLY A 431 18.19 -19.24 -14.20
C GLY A 431 19.53 -19.42 -14.93
N VAL A 432 20.53 -19.99 -14.27
CA VAL A 432 21.83 -20.27 -14.89
C VAL A 432 21.91 -21.73 -15.31
N ASN A 433 22.02 -21.97 -16.62
CA ASN A 433 22.35 -23.29 -17.14
C ASN A 433 23.88 -23.46 -17.18
N GLN A 434 24.43 -24.20 -16.23
CA GLN A 434 25.88 -24.44 -16.14
C GLN A 434 26.46 -25.28 -17.29
N ALA A 435 25.62 -25.86 -18.16
CA ALA A 435 26.09 -26.50 -19.40
C ALA A 435 26.51 -25.49 -20.49
N LEU A 436 26.18 -24.21 -20.32
CA LEU A 436 26.56 -23.13 -21.23
C LEU A 436 27.58 -22.19 -20.56
N PRO A 437 28.43 -21.48 -21.34
CA PRO A 437 29.31 -20.45 -20.78
C PRO A 437 28.51 -19.35 -20.08
N LEU A 438 28.89 -19.00 -18.84
CA LEU A 438 28.21 -17.97 -18.03
C LEU A 438 28.07 -16.62 -18.76
N LYS A 439 29.06 -16.27 -19.60
CA LYS A 439 29.03 -15.06 -20.42
C LYS A 439 27.77 -14.97 -21.29
N THR A 440 27.27 -16.10 -21.80
CA THR A 440 26.06 -16.16 -22.62
C THR A 440 24.83 -15.76 -21.81
N THR A 441 24.63 -16.37 -20.64
CA THR A 441 23.51 -16.02 -19.73
C THR A 441 23.55 -14.54 -19.34
N VAL A 442 24.73 -14.01 -19.04
CA VAL A 442 24.89 -12.59 -18.69
C VAL A 442 24.51 -11.68 -19.85
N LEU A 443 25.00 -11.94 -21.06
CA LEU A 443 24.67 -11.13 -22.25
C LEU A 443 23.18 -11.22 -22.62
N GLU A 444 22.59 -12.41 -22.56
CA GLU A 444 21.15 -12.61 -22.81
C GLU A 444 20.29 -11.86 -21.79
N SER A 445 20.66 -11.91 -20.52
CA SER A 445 19.98 -11.17 -19.44
C SER A 445 20.00 -9.64 -19.65
N PHE A 446 21.04 -9.08 -20.31
CA PHE A 446 21.07 -7.65 -20.68
C PHE A 446 20.25 -7.32 -21.93
N SER A 447 19.96 -8.30 -22.80
CA SER A 447 19.16 -8.09 -24.01
C SER A 447 17.65 -8.01 -23.75
N ARG A 448 17.19 -8.48 -22.57
CA ARG A 448 15.77 -8.58 -22.20
C ARG A 448 15.47 -8.01 -20.80
N PRO A 449 15.84 -6.75 -20.52
CA PRO A 449 15.66 -6.17 -19.19
C PRO A 449 14.18 -5.93 -18.89
N SER A 450 13.84 -6.00 -17.60
CA SER A 450 12.60 -5.44 -17.08
C SER A 450 12.88 -4.00 -16.63
N ILE A 451 12.14 -3.05 -17.18
CA ILE A 451 12.37 -1.61 -17.02
C ILE A 451 11.12 -0.99 -16.42
N SER A 452 11.29 -0.09 -15.45
CA SER A 452 10.23 0.76 -14.93
C SER A 452 10.74 2.18 -14.71
N ALA A 453 9.83 3.14 -14.75
CA ALA A 453 10.13 4.52 -14.44
C ALA A 453 8.98 5.14 -13.66
N GLY A 454 9.29 6.17 -12.88
CA GLY A 454 8.27 6.82 -12.08
C GLY A 454 8.73 8.11 -11.43
N VAL A 455 7.76 8.75 -10.80
CA VAL A 455 7.94 9.94 -9.98
C VAL A 455 7.31 9.69 -8.61
N GLY A 456 7.73 10.43 -7.60
CA GLY A 456 7.27 10.22 -6.25
C GLY A 456 7.74 11.26 -5.27
N LEU A 457 7.33 11.06 -4.03
CA LEU A 457 7.75 11.84 -2.88
C LEU A 457 8.51 10.93 -1.91
N ILE A 458 9.62 11.45 -1.40
CA ILE A 458 10.39 10.83 -0.33
C ILE A 458 10.15 11.63 0.94
N TYR A 459 9.73 10.95 2.00
CA TYR A 459 9.68 11.50 3.33
C TYR A 459 10.66 10.76 4.22
N ARG A 460 11.45 11.51 5.00
CA ARG A 460 12.38 10.94 5.98
C ARG A 460 11.70 10.90 7.34
N PHE A 461 11.58 9.70 7.89
CA PHE A 461 11.16 9.46 9.27
C PHE A 461 12.29 8.70 9.97
N ASP A 462 13.27 9.38 10.55
CA ASP A 462 14.50 8.76 11.08
C ASP A 462 14.18 7.57 12.02
N PRO A 463 14.61 6.32 11.72
CA PRO A 463 15.66 5.87 10.78
C PRO A 463 15.16 5.27 9.44
N ILE A 464 13.95 5.61 8.99
CA ILE A 464 13.25 5.05 7.83
C ILE A 464 13.08 6.09 6.70
N ARG A 465 13.21 5.61 5.45
CA ARG A 465 12.79 6.33 4.24
C ARG A 465 11.43 5.82 3.81
N VAL A 466 10.44 6.71 3.75
CA VAL A 466 9.14 6.39 3.15
C VAL A 466 9.12 6.95 1.74
N GLU A 467 8.80 6.10 0.76
CA GLU A 467 8.63 6.52 -0.62
C GLU A 467 7.19 6.31 -1.06
N VAL A 468 6.56 7.37 -1.56
CA VAL A 468 5.29 7.31 -2.27
C VAL A 468 5.62 7.50 -3.75
N ASN A 469 5.79 6.38 -4.45
CA ASN A 469 6.14 6.39 -5.87
C ASN A 469 4.94 6.00 -6.73
N PHE A 470 4.68 6.80 -7.75
CA PHE A 470 3.87 6.43 -8.90
C PHE A 470 4.81 6.04 -10.04
N GLY A 471 4.72 4.80 -10.52
CA GLY A 471 5.60 4.34 -11.59
C GLY A 471 4.96 3.26 -12.44
N VAL A 472 5.41 3.17 -13.68
CA VAL A 472 4.87 2.28 -14.70
C VAL A 472 5.97 1.30 -15.16
N PRO A 473 5.68 0.00 -15.28
CA PRO A 473 6.55 -0.93 -15.99
C PRO A 473 6.60 -0.55 -17.48
N LEU A 474 7.78 -0.17 -17.98
CA LEU A 474 8.03 0.19 -19.38
C LEU A 474 8.34 -1.05 -20.23
N ALA A 475 9.04 -2.03 -19.65
CA ALA A 475 9.32 -3.31 -20.26
C ALA A 475 9.26 -4.40 -19.18
N ALA A 476 8.65 -5.54 -19.49
CA ALA A 476 8.52 -6.66 -18.58
C ALA A 476 8.55 -7.96 -19.38
N SER A 477 9.11 -9.02 -18.81
CA SER A 477 8.95 -10.36 -19.35
C SER A 477 7.61 -10.96 -18.96
N LYS A 478 7.14 -11.91 -19.77
CA LYS A 478 5.86 -12.62 -19.55
C LYS A 478 5.74 -13.27 -18.17
N SER A 479 6.88 -13.66 -17.58
CA SER A 479 6.95 -14.27 -16.24
C SER A 479 7.02 -13.25 -15.10
N ASP A 480 7.09 -11.95 -15.36
CA ASP A 480 7.18 -10.95 -14.30
C ASP A 480 5.79 -10.66 -13.70
N GLY A 481 5.70 -10.68 -12.37
CA GLY A 481 4.46 -10.39 -11.64
C GLY A 481 4.06 -8.91 -11.71
N MET A 482 3.06 -8.59 -12.52
CA MET A 482 2.48 -7.25 -12.67
C MET A 482 1.25 -7.03 -11.76
N ARG A 483 0.94 -5.79 -11.39
CA ARG A 483 -0.26 -5.41 -10.61
C ARG A 483 -1.28 -4.72 -11.54
N ARG A 484 -2.58 -5.11 -11.52
CA ARG A 484 -3.65 -4.54 -12.38
C ARG A 484 -4.97 -4.28 -11.64
N GLY A 485 -5.81 -3.46 -12.28
CA GLY A 485 -6.94 -2.57 -11.86
C GLY A 485 -8.23 -3.11 -11.18
N ILE A 486 -9.10 -2.20 -10.70
CA ILE A 486 -10.23 -2.40 -9.75
C ILE A 486 -11.36 -2.84 -10.64
N GLN A 487 -11.74 -4.10 -10.57
CA GLN A 487 -12.81 -4.58 -11.42
C GLN A 487 -14.10 -4.51 -10.62
N SER A 488 -14.91 -3.46 -10.84
CA SER A 488 -16.23 -3.27 -10.23
C SER A 488 -17.34 -3.12 -11.28
N GLY A 489 -17.08 -2.39 -12.36
CA GLY A 489 -17.93 -2.33 -13.56
C GLY A 489 -17.63 -3.49 -14.51
N ASP A 490 -16.69 -3.29 -15.45
CA ASP A 490 -16.20 -4.33 -16.35
C ASP A 490 -15.58 -5.50 -15.57
N GLY A 491 -16.11 -6.71 -15.79
CA GLY A 491 -15.76 -7.92 -15.04
C GLY A 491 -16.45 -8.06 -13.68
N GLY A 492 -17.31 -7.11 -13.30
CA GLY A 492 -18.05 -7.08 -12.05
C GLY A 492 -19.56 -6.95 -12.26
N LEU A 493 -20.11 -5.79 -11.89
CA LEU A 493 -21.54 -5.49 -11.98
C LEU A 493 -22.06 -5.60 -13.42
N TYR A 494 -21.26 -5.24 -14.42
CA TYR A 494 -21.59 -5.42 -15.82
C TYR A 494 -21.45 -6.89 -16.22
N ALA A 495 -22.47 -7.48 -16.85
CA ALA A 495 -22.54 -8.93 -17.05
C ALA A 495 -21.68 -9.48 -18.20
N GLU A 496 -20.98 -8.64 -18.96
CA GLU A 496 -20.08 -9.09 -20.03
C GLU A 496 -18.99 -10.02 -19.47
N LEU A 497 -18.84 -11.19 -20.08
CA LEU A 497 -17.91 -12.22 -19.63
C LEU A 497 -16.54 -12.10 -20.31
N LEU A 498 -16.44 -11.45 -21.46
CA LEU A 498 -15.19 -11.38 -22.23
C LEU A 498 -14.37 -10.15 -21.83
N GLN A 499 -13.17 -10.41 -21.33
CA GLN A 499 -12.21 -9.34 -21.06
C GLN A 499 -11.69 -8.77 -22.38
N ASN A 500 -11.54 -7.44 -22.47
CA ASN A 500 -10.96 -6.76 -23.63
C ASN A 500 -11.68 -7.15 -24.94
N ARG A 501 -13.02 -7.15 -24.88
CA ARG A 501 -13.89 -7.73 -25.92
C ARG A 501 -13.82 -7.03 -27.29
N ALA A 502 -13.36 -5.79 -27.34
CA ALA A 502 -13.36 -4.96 -28.54
C ALA A 502 -12.03 -4.25 -28.80
N PHE A 503 -10.97 -4.57 -28.03
CA PHE A 503 -9.63 -3.99 -28.20
C PHE A 503 -9.64 -2.45 -28.12
N GLN A 504 -10.46 -1.91 -27.22
CA GLN A 504 -10.57 -0.49 -26.95
C GLN A 504 -9.31 0.01 -26.25
N MET A 505 -8.82 1.19 -26.63
CA MET A 505 -7.73 1.89 -25.93
C MET A 505 -6.43 1.07 -25.73
N VAL A 506 -6.15 0.12 -26.64
CA VAL A 506 -4.90 -0.65 -26.65
C VAL A 506 -4.04 -0.29 -27.86
N THR A 507 -2.72 -0.45 -27.73
CA THR A 507 -1.76 -0.26 -28.82
C THR A 507 -1.67 -1.53 -29.68
N PRO A 508 -2.06 -1.48 -30.97
CA PRO A 508 -1.99 -2.65 -31.87
C PRO A 508 -0.58 -3.23 -32.01
N GLY A 509 -0.49 -4.51 -32.37
CA GLY A 509 0.78 -5.24 -32.53
C GLY A 509 1.51 -5.56 -31.22
N THR A 510 0.95 -5.19 -30.06
CA THR A 510 1.56 -5.47 -28.75
C THR A 510 0.92 -6.67 -28.05
N THR A 511 1.68 -7.32 -27.17
CA THR A 511 1.15 -8.41 -26.31
C THR A 511 0.03 -7.91 -25.38
N ASN A 512 0.10 -6.66 -24.93
CA ASN A 512 -0.93 -6.07 -24.07
C ASN A 512 -2.27 -5.90 -24.78
N ALA A 513 -2.27 -5.66 -26.10
CA ALA A 513 -3.52 -5.60 -26.88
C ALA A 513 -4.26 -6.94 -26.91
N LEU A 514 -3.55 -8.06 -26.72
CA LEU A 514 -4.12 -9.40 -26.60
C LEU A 514 -4.47 -9.78 -25.15
N ALA A 515 -4.50 -8.83 -24.20
CA ALA A 515 -4.93 -9.13 -22.83
C ALA A 515 -6.31 -9.82 -22.84
N GLY A 516 -6.43 -10.94 -22.12
CA GLY A 516 -7.62 -11.78 -22.09
C GLY A 516 -7.73 -12.79 -23.24
N TRP A 517 -6.93 -12.67 -24.31
CA TRP A 517 -7.01 -13.50 -25.52
C TRP A 517 -5.79 -14.41 -25.71
N GLN A 518 -6.00 -15.62 -26.22
CA GLN A 518 -4.94 -16.58 -26.56
C GLN A 518 -5.21 -17.26 -27.89
N ALA A 519 -4.16 -17.55 -28.66
CA ALA A 519 -4.27 -18.29 -29.91
C ALA A 519 -4.54 -19.80 -29.67
N ILE A 520 -5.29 -20.42 -30.56
CA ILE A 520 -5.46 -21.86 -30.67
C ILE A 520 -4.86 -22.29 -32.01
N ASN A 521 -3.75 -23.03 -32.00
CA ASN A 521 -3.18 -23.65 -33.20
C ASN A 521 -2.92 -22.71 -34.39
N GLY A 522 -2.82 -21.39 -34.16
CA GLY A 522 -2.69 -20.35 -35.18
C GLY A 522 -2.00 -19.10 -34.65
N ASN A 523 -1.98 -18.05 -35.46
CA ASN A 523 -1.44 -16.75 -35.07
C ASN A 523 -2.56 -15.71 -35.02
N VAL A 524 -2.64 -15.00 -33.90
CA VAL A 524 -3.54 -13.86 -33.73
C VAL A 524 -2.77 -12.61 -33.36
N THR A 525 -3.18 -11.48 -33.92
CA THR A 525 -2.63 -10.17 -33.59
C THR A 525 -3.74 -9.13 -33.62
N VAL A 526 -3.65 -8.12 -32.76
CA VAL A 526 -4.54 -6.95 -32.83
C VAL A 526 -3.92 -5.96 -33.80
N ILE A 527 -4.70 -5.51 -34.78
CA ILE A 527 -4.29 -4.54 -35.79
C ILE A 527 -5.08 -3.23 -35.64
N ALA A 528 -4.45 -2.12 -36.04
CA ALA A 528 -5.19 -0.92 -36.43
C ALA A 528 -5.85 -1.22 -37.78
N ASP A 529 -7.15 -1.50 -37.78
CA ASP A 529 -7.83 -1.92 -39.00
C ASP A 529 -8.06 -0.69 -39.90
N GLN A 530 -7.68 -0.81 -41.17
CA GLN A 530 -7.89 0.25 -42.18
C GLN A 530 -9.37 0.41 -42.55
N ALA A 531 -10.17 -0.62 -42.34
CA ALA A 531 -11.62 -0.61 -42.49
C ALA A 531 -12.23 -1.19 -41.21
N PRO A 532 -12.23 -0.44 -40.09
CA PRO A 532 -12.69 -0.93 -38.80
C PRO A 532 -14.21 -1.12 -38.80
N VAL A 533 -14.73 -1.87 -37.81
CA VAL A 533 -16.18 -2.13 -37.69
C VAL A 533 -16.97 -0.84 -37.43
N SER A 534 -16.33 0.12 -36.76
CA SER A 534 -16.78 1.49 -36.56
C SER A 534 -15.57 2.39 -36.31
N SER A 535 -15.74 3.71 -36.41
CA SER A 535 -14.69 4.67 -36.05
C SER A 535 -14.35 4.66 -34.56
N ALA A 536 -15.31 4.32 -33.70
CA ALA A 536 -15.10 4.22 -32.25
C ALA A 536 -14.32 2.95 -31.86
N LEU A 537 -14.35 1.91 -32.70
CA LEU A 537 -13.65 0.64 -32.49
C LEU A 537 -12.61 0.41 -33.60
N PRO A 538 -11.50 1.19 -33.62
CA PRO A 538 -10.54 1.19 -34.72
C PRO A 538 -9.68 -0.09 -34.80
N ASN A 539 -9.70 -0.91 -33.76
CA ASN A 539 -8.86 -2.10 -33.64
C ASN A 539 -9.65 -3.37 -34.00
N SER A 540 -8.96 -4.36 -34.55
CA SER A 540 -9.54 -5.68 -34.85
C SER A 540 -8.56 -6.80 -34.54
N LEU A 541 -9.08 -7.97 -34.16
CA LEU A 541 -8.29 -9.19 -34.03
C LEU A 541 -8.16 -9.84 -35.40
N GLN A 542 -6.95 -9.91 -35.92
CA GLN A 542 -6.65 -10.65 -37.14
C GLN A 542 -6.21 -12.07 -36.78
N LEU A 543 -6.95 -13.05 -37.29
CA LEU A 543 -6.56 -14.45 -37.31
C LEU A 543 -5.93 -14.78 -38.67
N ALA A 544 -4.67 -15.19 -38.66
CA ALA A 544 -3.99 -15.73 -39.83
C ALA A 544 -4.00 -17.27 -39.78
N LEU A 545 -4.56 -17.90 -40.80
CA LEU A 545 -4.66 -19.34 -40.89
C LEU A 545 -3.37 -19.92 -41.49
N PRO A 546 -2.60 -20.76 -40.76
CA PRO A 546 -1.30 -21.22 -41.21
C PRO A 546 -1.42 -22.22 -42.37
N PRO A 547 -0.42 -22.29 -43.26
CA PRO A 547 -0.36 -23.33 -44.29
C PRO A 547 -0.37 -24.74 -43.69
N GLY A 548 -1.14 -25.66 -44.28
CA GLY A 548 -1.15 -27.08 -43.90
C GLY A 548 -1.97 -27.44 -42.66
N ARG A 549 -2.62 -26.49 -41.98
CA ARG A 549 -3.51 -26.76 -40.84
C ARG A 549 -4.92 -26.26 -41.11
N ASN A 550 -5.82 -27.21 -41.35
CA ASN A 550 -7.13 -26.96 -41.94
C ASN A 550 -8.31 -27.09 -40.94
N SER A 551 -8.03 -27.35 -39.67
CA SER A 551 -9.07 -27.50 -38.63
C SER A 551 -8.57 -27.10 -37.25
N GLY A 552 -9.50 -26.63 -36.42
CA GLY A 552 -9.23 -26.30 -35.02
C GLY A 552 -8.24 -25.14 -34.81
N VAL A 553 -8.14 -24.22 -35.78
CA VAL A 553 -7.31 -23.01 -35.71
C VAL A 553 -8.17 -21.83 -35.27
N GLY A 554 -7.73 -21.02 -34.32
CA GLY A 554 -8.50 -19.88 -33.86
C GLY A 554 -7.93 -19.23 -32.61
N PHE A 555 -8.80 -18.87 -31.69
CA PHE A 555 -8.45 -18.17 -30.46
C PHE A 555 -9.50 -18.36 -29.37
N MET A 556 -9.11 -18.05 -28.13
CA MET A 556 -9.96 -18.12 -26.95
C MET A 556 -9.83 -16.86 -26.09
N ASN A 557 -10.85 -16.56 -25.31
CA ASN A 557 -10.87 -15.53 -24.28
C ASN A 557 -11.04 -16.18 -22.90
N LEU A 558 -10.22 -15.73 -21.93
CA LEU A 558 -10.15 -16.29 -20.58
C LEU A 558 -11.19 -15.69 -19.61
N GLY A 559 -11.93 -14.69 -20.07
CA GLY A 559 -12.80 -13.88 -19.23
C GLY A 559 -12.07 -13.09 -18.14
N TYR A 560 -12.82 -12.58 -17.18
CA TYR A 560 -12.28 -11.84 -16.04
C TYR A 560 -11.87 -12.82 -14.94
N SER A 561 -10.66 -13.38 -15.05
CA SER A 561 -10.16 -14.44 -14.17
C SER A 561 -11.05 -15.69 -14.16
N GLY A 562 -11.65 -16.00 -15.32
CA GLY A 562 -12.53 -17.15 -15.52
C GLY A 562 -13.94 -16.75 -15.98
N ILE A 563 -14.74 -17.77 -16.28
CA ILE A 563 -16.14 -17.66 -16.71
C ILE A 563 -16.96 -18.69 -15.91
N LYS A 564 -17.97 -18.24 -15.17
CA LYS A 564 -18.93 -19.14 -14.51
C LYS A 564 -19.86 -19.76 -15.53
N ILE A 565 -19.89 -21.09 -15.54
CA ILE A 565 -20.82 -21.86 -16.37
C ILE A 565 -21.86 -22.52 -15.47
N THR A 566 -23.11 -22.13 -15.67
CA THR A 566 -24.31 -22.66 -15.03
C THR A 566 -24.99 -23.64 -15.99
N PRO A 567 -25.47 -24.80 -15.52
CA PRO A 567 -26.05 -25.80 -16.40
C PRO A 567 -27.43 -25.32 -16.89
N HIS A 568 -27.83 -25.81 -18.06
CA HIS A 568 -29.10 -25.48 -18.72
C HIS A 568 -29.33 -23.97 -18.90
N THR A 569 -28.24 -23.20 -19.04
CA THR A 569 -28.28 -21.75 -19.15
C THR A 569 -27.92 -21.32 -20.57
N ASN A 570 -28.66 -20.35 -21.10
CA ASN A 570 -28.41 -19.77 -22.41
C ASN A 570 -27.43 -18.59 -22.27
N TYR A 571 -26.30 -18.68 -22.97
CA TYR A 571 -25.33 -17.60 -23.13
C TYR A 571 -25.48 -17.03 -24.53
N LYS A 572 -25.63 -15.70 -24.62
CA LYS A 572 -25.74 -14.98 -25.90
C LYS A 572 -24.33 -14.55 -26.31
N ALA A 573 -23.79 -15.17 -27.34
CA ALA A 573 -22.50 -14.77 -27.92
C ALA A 573 -22.70 -14.00 -29.22
N SER A 574 -21.88 -12.98 -29.44
CA SER A 574 -21.85 -12.26 -30.71
C SER A 574 -20.45 -11.75 -31.05
N PHE A 575 -20.22 -11.51 -32.34
CA PHE A 575 -19.02 -10.88 -32.85
C PHE A 575 -19.24 -10.40 -34.28
N TYR A 576 -18.37 -9.54 -34.77
CA TYR A 576 -18.28 -9.17 -36.17
C TYR A 576 -17.10 -9.87 -36.83
N TYR A 577 -17.26 -10.26 -38.09
CA TYR A 577 -16.14 -10.75 -38.90
C TYR A 577 -16.18 -10.19 -40.32
N ARG A 578 -15.01 -10.19 -40.96
CA ARG A 578 -14.83 -10.00 -42.40
C ARG A 578 -13.54 -10.65 -42.88
N PHE A 579 -13.45 -10.90 -44.18
CA PHE A 579 -12.21 -11.23 -44.86
C PHE A 579 -11.57 -9.93 -45.39
N GLN A 580 -10.23 -9.85 -45.33
CA GLN A 580 -9.53 -8.65 -45.81
C GLN A 580 -9.66 -8.47 -47.32
N ALA A 581 -9.71 -9.57 -48.06
CA ALA A 581 -9.90 -9.61 -49.50
C ALA A 581 -10.84 -10.75 -49.86
N ALA A 582 -11.52 -10.63 -51.00
CA ALA A 582 -12.40 -11.68 -51.48
C ALA A 582 -11.60 -12.94 -51.82
N SER A 583 -12.05 -14.09 -51.36
CA SER A 583 -11.43 -15.38 -51.66
C SER A 583 -12.45 -16.48 -51.95
N LYS A 584 -11.98 -17.61 -52.47
CA LYS A 584 -12.81 -18.80 -52.73
C LYS A 584 -13.09 -19.62 -51.47
N PHE A 585 -12.61 -19.18 -50.30
CA PHE A 585 -12.78 -19.89 -49.04
C PHE A 585 -14.26 -20.14 -48.73
N LYS A 586 -14.58 -21.39 -48.38
CA LYS A 586 -15.85 -21.81 -47.82
C LYS A 586 -15.55 -22.72 -46.64
N GLY A 587 -15.95 -22.31 -45.45
CA GLY A 587 -15.67 -23.05 -44.23
C GLY A 587 -16.71 -22.80 -43.15
N SER A 588 -16.46 -23.34 -41.97
CA SER A 588 -17.29 -23.12 -40.79
C SER A 588 -16.48 -22.53 -39.65
N VAL A 589 -17.12 -21.64 -38.89
CA VAL A 589 -16.60 -21.17 -37.60
C VAL A 589 -17.38 -21.88 -36.50
N SER A 590 -16.65 -22.53 -35.59
CA SER A 590 -17.17 -23.10 -34.35
C SER A 590 -17.00 -22.09 -33.23
N VAL A 591 -18.10 -21.68 -32.61
CA VAL A 591 -18.16 -20.81 -31.44
C VAL A 591 -18.49 -21.67 -30.23
N ALA A 592 -17.62 -21.71 -29.22
CA ALA A 592 -17.72 -22.67 -28.15
C ALA A 592 -17.41 -22.06 -26.78
N ILE A 593 -17.92 -22.69 -25.74
CA ILE A 593 -17.40 -22.56 -24.38
C ILE A 593 -16.61 -23.84 -24.07
N ARG A 594 -15.43 -23.69 -23.51
CA ARG A 594 -14.54 -24.79 -23.13
C ARG A 594 -14.19 -24.74 -21.65
N ASP A 595 -13.95 -25.89 -21.04
CA ASP A 595 -13.35 -25.95 -19.70
C ASP A 595 -11.83 -25.73 -19.74
N GLY A 596 -11.20 -25.71 -18.57
CA GLY A 596 -9.75 -25.51 -18.42
C GLY A 596 -8.88 -26.63 -19.00
N ALA A 597 -9.45 -27.82 -19.26
CA ALA A 597 -8.78 -28.91 -19.96
C ALA A 597 -8.94 -28.81 -21.49
N GLY A 598 -9.75 -27.86 -21.98
CA GLY A 598 -10.06 -27.66 -23.39
C GLY A 598 -11.26 -28.47 -23.88
N THR A 599 -11.98 -29.16 -23.01
CA THR A 599 -13.22 -29.90 -23.33
C THR A 599 -14.30 -28.92 -23.74
N ILE A 600 -15.00 -29.20 -24.84
CA ILE A 600 -16.13 -28.38 -25.29
C ILE A 600 -17.33 -28.63 -24.39
N LEU A 601 -17.80 -27.59 -23.72
CA LEU A 601 -19.00 -27.62 -22.88
C LEU A 601 -20.27 -27.37 -23.68
N ASP A 602 -20.17 -26.49 -24.68
CA ASP A 602 -21.14 -26.33 -25.75
C ASP A 602 -20.50 -25.66 -26.98
N THR A 603 -21.07 -25.89 -28.16
CA THR A 603 -20.58 -25.35 -29.42
C THR A 603 -21.69 -25.09 -30.43
N HIS A 604 -21.56 -24.02 -31.19
CA HIS A 604 -22.41 -23.68 -32.32
C HIS A 604 -21.57 -23.44 -33.56
N LYS A 605 -21.97 -24.05 -34.69
CA LYS A 605 -21.26 -23.90 -35.98
C LYS A 605 -22.00 -22.96 -36.91
N ILE A 606 -21.28 -22.00 -37.49
CA ILE A 606 -21.79 -21.07 -38.50
C ILE A 606 -21.01 -21.24 -39.80
N SER A 607 -21.66 -21.05 -40.94
CA SER A 607 -20.98 -21.02 -42.24
C SER A 607 -20.38 -19.63 -42.51
N VAL A 608 -19.13 -19.61 -42.98
CA VAL A 608 -18.42 -18.40 -43.38
C VAL A 608 -17.87 -18.54 -44.80
N SER A 609 -17.79 -17.43 -45.53
CA SER A 609 -17.28 -17.40 -46.90
C SER A 609 -16.26 -16.28 -47.06
N GLY A 610 -15.19 -16.56 -47.80
CA GLY A 610 -14.20 -15.58 -48.23
C GLY A 610 -14.76 -14.45 -49.08
N SER A 611 -16.00 -14.57 -49.58
CA SER A 611 -16.71 -13.47 -50.26
C SER A 611 -17.21 -12.38 -49.30
N GLN A 612 -17.23 -12.63 -47.98
CA GLN A 612 -17.69 -11.68 -46.97
C GLN A 612 -16.58 -10.66 -46.63
N THR A 613 -16.42 -9.63 -47.47
CA THR A 613 -15.40 -8.57 -47.28
C THR A 613 -15.91 -7.38 -46.46
N THR A 614 -17.22 -7.21 -46.33
CA THR A 614 -17.85 -6.24 -45.43
C THR A 614 -18.12 -6.85 -44.06
N TRP A 615 -18.12 -6.03 -43.01
CA TRP A 615 -18.39 -6.49 -41.64
C TRP A 615 -19.78 -7.11 -41.52
N LYS A 616 -19.82 -8.34 -41.01
CA LYS A 616 -21.06 -9.07 -40.73
C LYS A 616 -21.12 -9.46 -39.27
N GLN A 617 -22.22 -9.11 -38.60
CA GLN A 617 -22.49 -9.58 -37.24
C GLN A 617 -22.94 -11.03 -37.26
N VAL A 618 -22.42 -11.79 -36.31
CA VAL A 618 -22.85 -13.14 -35.95
C VAL A 618 -23.46 -13.07 -34.55
N LYS A 619 -24.61 -13.72 -34.36
CA LYS A 619 -25.23 -13.93 -33.06
C LYS A 619 -25.51 -15.42 -32.89
N VAL A 620 -25.08 -16.00 -31.77
CA VAL A 620 -25.31 -17.42 -31.44
C VAL A 620 -25.74 -17.54 -29.98
N THR A 621 -26.54 -18.57 -29.70
CA THR A 621 -26.90 -18.95 -28.33
C THR A 621 -26.22 -20.26 -28.00
N LEU A 622 -25.48 -20.29 -26.89
CA LEU A 622 -24.86 -21.50 -26.35
C LEU A 622 -25.66 -21.96 -25.13
N ASN A 623 -26.13 -23.20 -25.13
CA ASN A 623 -26.83 -23.87 -24.04
C ASN A 623 -25.91 -24.90 -23.37
N THR A 624 -25.22 -24.50 -22.31
CA THR A 624 -24.30 -25.39 -21.60
C THR A 624 -25.05 -26.41 -20.77
N LYS A 625 -24.73 -27.69 -20.89
CA LYS A 625 -25.47 -28.78 -20.22
C LYS A 625 -24.86 -29.24 -18.88
N ILE A 626 -23.58 -28.99 -18.68
CA ILE A 626 -22.81 -29.49 -17.53
C ILE A 626 -22.20 -28.29 -16.80
N THR A 627 -22.10 -28.41 -15.48
CA THR A 627 -21.34 -27.47 -14.64
C THR A 627 -19.94 -28.03 -14.44
N PRO A 628 -18.89 -27.41 -15.00
CA PRO A 628 -17.52 -27.75 -14.64
C PRO A 628 -17.29 -27.47 -13.14
N GLY A 629 -16.41 -28.24 -12.49
CA GLY A 629 -16.09 -28.03 -11.07
C GLY A 629 -15.34 -26.73 -10.75
N THR A 630 -15.01 -25.91 -11.76
CA THR A 630 -14.22 -24.67 -11.62
C THR A 630 -14.75 -23.57 -12.54
N THR A 631 -14.32 -22.33 -12.29
CA THR A 631 -14.57 -21.17 -13.15
C THR A 631 -13.51 -20.96 -14.23
N ALA A 632 -12.51 -21.86 -14.34
CA ALA A 632 -11.44 -21.78 -15.32
C ALA A 632 -11.92 -22.20 -16.73
N ASN A 633 -12.99 -21.56 -17.20
CA ASN A 633 -13.64 -21.83 -18.47
C ASN A 633 -13.40 -20.66 -19.44
N MET A 634 -13.46 -20.94 -20.74
CA MET A 634 -13.01 -20.04 -21.78
C MET A 634 -14.03 -19.99 -22.92
N PHE A 635 -14.18 -18.81 -23.53
CA PHE A 635 -14.90 -18.64 -24.79
C PHE A 635 -13.94 -18.88 -25.94
N ALA A 636 -14.28 -19.69 -26.94
CA ALA A 636 -13.39 -20.03 -28.04
C ALA A 636 -14.08 -19.89 -29.39
N ILE A 637 -13.33 -19.41 -30.38
CA ILE A 637 -13.72 -19.38 -31.78
C ILE A 637 -12.66 -20.12 -32.57
N THR A 638 -13.05 -21.14 -33.33
CA THR A 638 -12.15 -21.89 -34.22
C THR A 638 -12.72 -21.99 -35.62
N VAL A 639 -11.86 -21.90 -36.62
CA VAL A 639 -12.19 -22.04 -38.04
C VAL A 639 -11.85 -23.45 -38.51
N ASP A 640 -12.79 -24.08 -39.20
CA ASP A 640 -12.64 -25.39 -39.84
C ASP A 640 -12.86 -25.26 -41.36
N GLY A 641 -11.92 -25.76 -42.16
CA GLY A 641 -12.02 -25.78 -43.61
C GLY A 641 -10.76 -26.29 -44.30
N SER A 642 -10.92 -27.24 -45.22
CA SER A 642 -9.83 -27.85 -46.01
C SER A 642 -9.05 -26.88 -46.91
N SER A 643 -9.56 -25.66 -47.11
CA SER A 643 -9.01 -24.61 -47.98
C SER A 643 -8.63 -23.31 -47.24
N ALA A 644 -8.42 -23.37 -45.92
CA ALA A 644 -8.24 -22.19 -45.09
C ALA A 644 -6.80 -21.61 -45.07
N ALA A 645 -5.82 -22.36 -45.59
CA ALA A 645 -4.41 -21.99 -45.57
C ALA A 645 -4.15 -20.61 -46.22
N GLY A 646 -3.58 -19.68 -45.47
CA GLY A 646 -3.20 -18.34 -45.93
C GLY A 646 -4.30 -17.29 -45.81
N GLU A 647 -5.53 -17.66 -45.44
CA GLU A 647 -6.61 -16.71 -45.23
C GLU A 647 -6.39 -15.85 -43.98
N LYS A 648 -6.83 -14.59 -44.08
CA LYS A 648 -6.82 -13.63 -42.97
C LYS A 648 -8.25 -13.17 -42.68
N ILE A 649 -8.71 -13.49 -41.49
CA ILE A 649 -10.05 -13.12 -41.02
C ILE A 649 -9.88 -12.10 -39.91
N ASN A 650 -10.51 -10.94 -40.10
CA ASN A 650 -10.57 -9.91 -39.07
C ASN A 650 -11.85 -10.07 -38.28
N PHE A 651 -11.75 -9.91 -36.96
CA PHE A 651 -12.85 -9.96 -36.03
C PHE A 651 -12.87 -8.72 -35.15
N ALA A 652 -14.07 -8.26 -34.78
CA ALA A 652 -14.25 -7.10 -33.93
C ALA A 652 -15.51 -7.24 -33.06
N MET A 653 -15.59 -6.41 -32.02
CA MET A 653 -16.75 -6.29 -31.12
C MET A 653 -17.32 -7.65 -30.68
N PHE A 654 -16.50 -8.43 -29.96
CA PHE A 654 -16.94 -9.68 -29.35
C PHE A 654 -17.84 -9.38 -28.14
N SER A 655 -18.71 -10.33 -27.81
CA SER A 655 -19.49 -10.27 -26.58
C SER A 655 -19.99 -11.66 -26.19
N LEU A 656 -19.99 -11.97 -24.89
CA LEU A 656 -20.64 -13.14 -24.32
C LEU A 656 -21.39 -12.74 -23.05
N PHE A 657 -22.71 -12.83 -23.07
CA PHE A 657 -23.56 -12.52 -21.92
C PHE A 657 -24.24 -13.76 -21.34
N PRO A 658 -24.26 -13.93 -20.01
CA PRO A 658 -25.19 -14.83 -19.32
C PRO A 658 -26.58 -14.16 -19.26
N PRO A 659 -27.59 -14.80 -18.65
CA PRO A 659 -28.80 -14.11 -18.22
C PRO A 659 -28.46 -12.92 -17.32
N THR A 660 -29.15 -11.80 -17.52
CA THR A 660 -28.92 -10.53 -16.84
C THR A 660 -30.02 -10.21 -15.84
N PHE A 661 -29.70 -9.36 -14.87
CA PHE A 661 -30.67 -8.88 -13.89
C PHE A 661 -31.88 -8.24 -14.59
N LYS A 662 -33.10 -8.66 -14.21
CA LYS A 662 -34.37 -8.25 -14.83
C LYS A 662 -34.42 -8.45 -16.36
N ASN A 663 -33.59 -9.34 -16.92
CA ASN A 663 -33.49 -9.62 -18.35
C ASN A 663 -33.15 -8.38 -19.22
N ARG A 664 -32.54 -7.34 -18.65
CA ARG A 664 -32.10 -6.17 -19.41
C ARG A 664 -31.03 -6.56 -20.42
N GLU A 665 -31.22 -6.24 -21.71
CA GLU A 665 -30.13 -6.35 -22.67
C GLU A 665 -28.97 -5.45 -22.24
N ASN A 666 -27.72 -5.88 -22.45
CA ASN A 666 -26.54 -5.16 -21.96
C ASN A 666 -26.52 -4.95 -20.42
N GLY A 667 -27.29 -5.76 -19.68
CA GLY A 667 -27.58 -5.52 -18.26
C GLY A 667 -26.55 -6.02 -17.26
N MET A 668 -26.96 -6.02 -15.99
CA MET A 668 -26.11 -6.32 -14.84
C MET A 668 -26.00 -7.83 -14.56
N ARG A 669 -24.89 -8.22 -13.94
CA ARG A 669 -24.65 -9.57 -13.43
C ARG A 669 -25.61 -9.87 -12.27
N VAL A 670 -26.36 -10.96 -12.38
CA VAL A 670 -27.54 -11.24 -11.53
C VAL A 670 -27.21 -11.34 -10.04
N ASP A 671 -26.17 -12.09 -9.66
CA ASP A 671 -25.81 -12.33 -8.26
C ASP A 671 -25.36 -11.05 -7.54
N ILE A 672 -24.52 -10.23 -8.18
CA ILE A 672 -24.09 -8.93 -7.66
C ILE A 672 -25.28 -7.98 -7.56
N ALA A 673 -26.04 -7.79 -8.64
CA ALA A 673 -27.18 -6.86 -8.66
C ALA A 673 -28.26 -7.26 -7.63
N SER A 674 -28.51 -8.55 -7.45
CA SER A 674 -29.46 -9.05 -6.45
C SER A 674 -28.97 -8.81 -5.03
N ALA A 675 -27.70 -9.08 -4.74
CA ALA A 675 -27.13 -8.78 -3.42
C ALA A 675 -27.19 -7.27 -3.10
N LEU A 676 -26.93 -6.40 -4.08
CA LEU A 676 -27.07 -4.96 -3.88
C LEU A 676 -28.53 -4.55 -3.66
N ALA A 677 -29.49 -5.13 -4.39
CA ALA A 677 -30.91 -4.87 -4.19
C ALA A 677 -31.42 -5.37 -2.82
N GLU A 678 -30.92 -6.51 -2.33
CA GLU A 678 -31.26 -7.06 -1.01
C GLU A 678 -30.84 -6.17 0.17
N MET A 679 -29.87 -5.27 -0.03
CA MET A 679 -29.48 -4.27 0.97
C MET A 679 -30.58 -3.20 1.16
N GLY A 680 -31.50 -3.06 0.19
CA GLY A 680 -32.55 -2.05 0.16
C GLY A 680 -32.03 -0.61 0.09
N PRO A 681 -31.08 -0.27 -0.81
CA PRO A 681 -30.58 1.11 -0.95
C PRO A 681 -31.68 2.06 -1.46
N SER A 682 -31.70 3.31 -1.00
CA SER A 682 -32.62 4.33 -1.54
C SER A 682 -32.01 5.16 -2.67
N PHE A 683 -30.69 5.14 -2.84
CA PHE A 683 -30.01 5.91 -3.88
C PHE A 683 -28.76 5.18 -4.40
N PHE A 684 -28.25 5.64 -5.54
CA PHE A 684 -26.97 5.20 -6.10
C PHE A 684 -26.17 6.42 -6.60
N ARG A 685 -24.95 6.61 -6.08
CA ARG A 685 -24.02 7.65 -6.55
C ARG A 685 -23.23 7.15 -7.76
N LEU A 686 -23.19 7.91 -8.85
CA LEU A 686 -22.54 7.51 -10.11
C LEU A 686 -21.95 8.71 -10.88
N PRO A 687 -21.04 8.51 -11.85
CA PRO A 687 -20.23 7.33 -12.13
C PRO A 687 -18.88 7.34 -11.38
N GLY A 688 -18.74 8.23 -10.40
CA GLY A 688 -17.47 8.52 -9.71
C GLY A 688 -17.01 7.47 -8.69
N GLY A 689 -16.14 7.82 -7.72
CA GLY A 689 -15.47 9.12 -7.51
C GLY A 689 -14.40 9.41 -8.56
N ASN A 690 -13.15 9.05 -8.31
CA ASN A 690 -12.00 9.29 -9.20
C ASN A 690 -12.24 8.92 -10.67
N ASN A 691 -13.02 7.86 -10.92
CA ASN A 691 -13.27 7.36 -12.27
C ASN A 691 -14.14 8.30 -13.13
N LEU A 692 -14.75 9.34 -12.56
CA LEU A 692 -15.39 10.46 -13.27
C LEU A 692 -14.35 11.39 -13.90
N GLU A 693 -13.30 11.69 -13.14
CA GLU A 693 -12.38 12.82 -13.36
C GLU A 693 -11.43 12.60 -14.53
N GLY A 694 -10.96 11.36 -14.70
CA GLY A 694 -9.91 11.03 -15.66
C GLY A 694 -8.54 11.57 -15.24
N GLN A 695 -7.48 10.93 -15.74
CA GLN A 695 -6.11 11.43 -15.56
C GLN A 695 -5.85 12.78 -16.26
N THR A 696 -6.59 13.07 -17.33
CA THR A 696 -6.54 14.30 -18.12
C THR A 696 -7.95 14.67 -18.58
N THR A 697 -8.16 15.91 -19.03
CA THR A 697 -9.43 16.34 -19.64
C THR A 697 -9.88 15.42 -20.79
N ALA A 698 -8.95 14.87 -21.57
CA ALA A 698 -9.27 13.98 -22.69
C ALA A 698 -9.73 12.58 -22.23
N THR A 699 -9.29 12.13 -21.05
CA THR A 699 -9.60 10.79 -20.51
C THR A 699 -10.71 10.79 -19.46
N ARG A 700 -11.34 11.95 -19.21
CA ARG A 700 -12.52 12.09 -18.34
C ARG A 700 -13.65 11.17 -18.78
N TRP A 701 -14.57 10.87 -17.86
CA TRP A 701 -15.82 10.22 -18.22
C TRP A 701 -16.73 11.18 -19.00
N GLN A 702 -17.35 10.68 -20.07
CA GLN A 702 -18.20 11.47 -20.97
C GLN A 702 -19.49 10.72 -21.25
N TRP A 703 -20.63 11.23 -20.77
CA TRP A 703 -21.91 10.51 -20.81
C TRP A 703 -22.29 10.05 -22.23
N ASN A 704 -22.07 10.90 -23.22
CA ASN A 704 -22.45 10.67 -24.61
C ASN A 704 -21.60 9.55 -25.28
N ALA A 705 -20.41 9.27 -24.75
CA ALA A 705 -19.57 8.14 -25.19
C ALA A 705 -20.02 6.79 -24.59
N THR A 706 -20.98 6.82 -23.66
CA THR A 706 -21.45 5.63 -22.91
C THR A 706 -22.87 5.20 -23.25
N VAL A 707 -23.58 5.96 -24.12
CA VAL A 707 -24.97 5.65 -24.52
C VAL A 707 -25.01 5.22 -25.98
N GLY A 708 -26.14 4.64 -26.40
CA GLY A 708 -26.29 4.15 -27.77
C GLY A 708 -25.64 2.78 -28.02
N PRO A 709 -25.52 2.37 -29.29
CA PRO A 709 -24.96 1.08 -29.67
C PRO A 709 -23.51 0.90 -29.18
N LEU A 710 -23.14 -0.31 -28.76
CA LEU A 710 -21.77 -0.62 -28.33
C LEU A 710 -20.72 -0.35 -29.43
N LEU A 711 -21.12 -0.39 -30.70
CA LEU A 711 -20.26 -0.03 -31.83
C LEU A 711 -19.81 1.44 -31.79
N ASP A 712 -20.57 2.32 -31.16
CA ASP A 712 -20.28 3.76 -31.12
C ASP A 712 -19.62 4.16 -29.79
N ARG A 713 -19.34 3.20 -28.90
CA ARG A 713 -18.71 3.45 -27.60
C ARG A 713 -17.20 3.20 -27.69
N PRO A 714 -16.36 4.25 -27.70
CA PRO A 714 -14.92 4.08 -27.85
C PRO A 714 -14.26 3.46 -26.61
N GLY A 715 -14.94 3.53 -25.47
CA GLY A 715 -14.33 3.24 -24.17
C GLY A 715 -13.28 4.31 -23.81
N ARG A 716 -12.63 4.10 -22.67
CA ARG A 716 -11.58 5.01 -22.20
C ARG A 716 -10.62 4.30 -21.26
N PHE A 717 -9.46 4.88 -21.03
CA PHE A 717 -8.59 4.44 -19.94
C PHE A 717 -9.11 5.04 -18.63
N GLY A 718 -9.52 4.17 -17.69
CA GLY A 718 -9.99 4.60 -16.37
C GLY A 718 -8.85 4.89 -15.40
N ASP A 719 -9.20 5.38 -14.22
CA ASP A 719 -8.24 5.94 -13.24
C ASP A 719 -7.68 4.89 -12.27
N TRP A 720 -8.03 3.63 -12.52
CA TRP A 720 -7.63 2.48 -11.70
C TRP A 720 -6.75 1.49 -12.47
N GLY A 721 -6.11 1.93 -13.55
CA GLY A 721 -5.09 1.14 -14.25
C GLY A 721 -5.65 0.05 -15.19
N TYR A 722 -6.86 0.24 -15.71
CA TYR A 722 -7.46 -0.63 -16.73
C TYR A 722 -8.42 0.16 -17.64
N VAL A 723 -8.68 -0.39 -18.83
CA VAL A 723 -9.63 0.18 -19.81
C VAL A 723 -11.05 -0.07 -19.35
N ASN A 724 -11.89 0.95 -19.40
CA ASN A 724 -13.34 0.85 -19.27
C ASN A 724 -13.93 0.71 -20.67
N THR A 725 -14.78 -0.29 -20.87
CA THR A 725 -15.44 -0.51 -22.16
C THR A 725 -16.54 0.53 -22.42
N ASP A 726 -16.98 1.22 -21.36
CA ASP A 726 -18.20 2.05 -21.30
C ASP A 726 -19.45 1.28 -21.78
N GLY A 727 -19.40 -0.06 -21.75
CA GLY A 727 -20.54 -0.94 -21.91
C GLY A 727 -21.54 -0.80 -20.76
N LEU A 728 -21.04 -0.54 -19.56
CA LEU A 728 -21.82 -0.05 -18.43
C LEU A 728 -21.87 1.48 -18.49
N GLY A 729 -22.90 2.00 -19.14
CA GLY A 729 -23.05 3.44 -19.39
C GLY A 729 -24.17 4.11 -18.59
N LEU A 730 -24.40 5.40 -18.87
CA LEU A 730 -25.38 6.21 -18.14
C LEU A 730 -26.79 5.58 -18.15
N MET A 731 -27.28 5.15 -19.32
CA MET A 731 -28.60 4.53 -19.43
C MET A 731 -28.69 3.19 -18.68
N ASP A 732 -27.60 2.42 -18.66
CA ASP A 732 -27.55 1.13 -17.96
C ASP A 732 -27.63 1.35 -16.43
N TYR A 733 -26.94 2.36 -15.89
CA TYR A 733 -27.06 2.76 -14.48
C TYR A 733 -28.47 3.24 -14.12
N LEU A 734 -29.10 4.07 -14.97
CA LEU A 734 -30.43 4.62 -14.73
C LEU A 734 -31.50 3.54 -14.76
N ASN A 735 -31.44 2.63 -15.74
CA ASN A 735 -32.32 1.46 -15.80
C ASN A 735 -32.18 0.59 -14.55
N TRP A 736 -30.95 0.39 -14.06
CA TRP A 736 -30.73 -0.37 -12.84
C TRP A 736 -31.27 0.35 -11.58
N CYS A 737 -31.14 1.68 -11.50
CA CYS A 737 -31.78 2.45 -10.45
C CYS A 737 -33.30 2.27 -10.45
N GLU A 738 -33.95 2.35 -11.62
CA GLU A 738 -35.38 2.10 -11.79
C GLU A 738 -35.77 0.67 -11.39
N ASP A 739 -35.01 -0.33 -11.83
CA ASP A 739 -35.27 -1.76 -11.56
C ASP A 739 -35.19 -2.12 -10.07
N VAL A 740 -34.42 -1.37 -9.27
CA VAL A 740 -34.24 -1.57 -7.83
C VAL A 740 -35.10 -0.60 -7.00
N GLY A 741 -35.59 0.50 -7.60
CA GLY A 741 -36.32 1.55 -6.89
C GLY A 741 -35.41 2.57 -6.18
N MET A 742 -34.21 2.80 -6.71
CA MET A 742 -33.26 3.81 -6.23
C MET A 742 -33.43 5.13 -6.99
N GLN A 743 -33.04 6.24 -6.37
CA GLN A 743 -32.77 7.49 -7.09
C GLN A 743 -31.26 7.65 -7.39
N PRO A 744 -30.87 8.17 -8.56
CA PRO A 744 -29.48 8.52 -8.81
C PRO A 744 -29.08 9.79 -8.04
N ILE A 745 -27.87 9.77 -7.48
CA ILE A 745 -27.07 10.97 -7.22
C ILE A 745 -26.02 11.02 -8.33
N MET A 746 -26.26 11.82 -9.37
CA MET A 746 -25.48 11.78 -10.59
C MET A 746 -24.41 12.88 -10.59
N ALA A 747 -23.15 12.49 -10.66
CA ALA A 747 -22.06 13.43 -10.81
C ALA A 747 -21.88 13.87 -12.28
N VAL A 748 -21.48 15.13 -12.45
CA VAL A 748 -21.04 15.70 -13.73
C VAL A 748 -19.58 16.11 -13.62
N TRP A 749 -18.82 15.96 -14.69
CA TRP A 749 -17.41 16.36 -14.70
C TRP A 749 -17.29 17.89 -14.66
N ALA A 750 -16.52 18.42 -13.71
CA ALA A 750 -16.54 19.84 -13.37
C ALA A 750 -15.27 20.62 -13.73
N GLY A 751 -14.51 20.21 -14.75
CA GLY A 751 -13.34 20.98 -15.19
C GLY A 751 -12.01 20.58 -14.56
N TYR A 752 -11.94 19.49 -13.78
CA TYR A 752 -10.71 19.03 -13.11
C TYR A 752 -10.40 17.56 -13.44
N SER A 753 -9.12 17.21 -13.50
CA SER A 753 -8.62 15.86 -13.77
C SER A 753 -7.47 15.51 -12.83
N LEU A 754 -7.32 14.22 -12.51
CA LEU A 754 -6.39 13.69 -11.49
C LEU A 754 -4.91 13.92 -11.79
N GLY A 755 -4.58 14.32 -13.03
CA GLY A 755 -3.27 14.86 -13.38
C GLY A 755 -2.95 16.22 -12.77
N GLY A 756 -3.87 16.81 -11.99
CA GLY A 756 -3.71 18.12 -11.37
C GLY A 756 -4.09 19.29 -12.27
N THR A 757 -4.71 19.02 -13.43
CA THR A 757 -5.07 20.06 -14.41
C THR A 757 -6.51 20.50 -14.21
N SER A 758 -6.71 21.82 -14.05
CA SER A 758 -8.02 22.46 -14.14
C SER A 758 -8.16 23.20 -15.47
N VAL A 759 -9.30 23.07 -16.12
CA VAL A 759 -9.64 23.85 -17.32
C VAL A 759 -9.78 25.32 -16.93
N ALA A 760 -9.18 26.21 -17.73
CA ALA A 760 -9.26 27.64 -17.50
C ALA A 760 -10.72 28.13 -17.55
N GLN A 761 -11.03 29.18 -16.79
CA GLN A 761 -12.40 29.69 -16.64
C GLN A 761 -13.09 29.99 -17.97
N ASP A 762 -12.37 30.63 -18.91
CA ASP A 762 -12.91 31.02 -20.22
C ASP A 762 -13.16 29.81 -21.15
N ASP A 763 -12.56 28.66 -20.86
CA ASP A 763 -12.68 27.43 -21.63
C ASP A 763 -13.72 26.45 -21.07
N LEU A 764 -14.45 26.81 -20.01
CA LEU A 764 -15.40 25.91 -19.34
C LEU A 764 -16.71 25.69 -20.13
N ALA A 765 -17.09 26.63 -21.00
CA ALA A 765 -18.41 26.64 -21.63
C ALA A 765 -18.80 25.31 -22.33
N PRO A 766 -17.92 24.64 -23.11
CA PRO A 766 -18.26 23.36 -23.74
C PRO A 766 -18.54 22.25 -22.73
N TYR A 767 -17.88 22.27 -21.58
CA TYR A 767 -18.03 21.25 -20.53
C TYR A 767 -19.28 21.50 -19.67
N VAL A 768 -19.63 22.77 -19.45
CA VAL A 768 -20.92 23.16 -18.86
C VAL A 768 -22.07 22.70 -19.76
N GLN A 769 -21.98 22.92 -21.08
CA GLN A 769 -22.98 22.42 -22.02
C GLN A 769 -23.06 20.89 -22.01
N GLN A 770 -21.94 20.18 -21.95
CA GLN A 770 -21.95 18.71 -21.86
C GLN A 770 -22.66 18.22 -20.60
N ALA A 771 -22.54 18.92 -19.46
CA ALA A 771 -23.27 18.62 -18.23
C ALA A 771 -24.78 18.91 -18.36
N ILE A 772 -25.16 20.00 -19.03
CA ILE A 772 -26.57 20.29 -19.37
C ILE A 772 -27.15 19.17 -20.23
N ASP A 773 -26.43 18.74 -21.26
CA ASP A 773 -26.87 17.66 -22.15
C ASP A 773 -26.98 16.32 -21.40
N GLN A 774 -26.07 16.06 -20.46
CA GLN A 774 -26.15 14.89 -19.58
C GLN A 774 -27.45 14.88 -18.78
N ILE A 775 -27.80 15.99 -18.14
CA ILE A 775 -29.04 16.11 -17.36
C ILE A 775 -30.27 16.03 -18.28
N ASN A 776 -30.24 16.69 -19.45
CA ASN A 776 -31.32 16.60 -20.43
C ASN A 776 -31.51 15.16 -20.95
N PHE A 777 -30.44 14.38 -21.12
CA PHE A 777 -30.57 12.96 -21.43
C PHE A 777 -31.39 12.24 -20.35
N VAL A 778 -31.22 12.59 -19.07
CA VAL A 778 -31.94 11.94 -17.95
C VAL A 778 -33.38 12.41 -17.82
N ILE A 779 -33.61 13.73 -17.79
CA ILE A 779 -34.92 14.32 -17.41
C ILE A 779 -35.56 15.22 -18.46
N GLY A 780 -34.84 15.54 -19.54
CA GLY A 780 -35.30 16.49 -20.54
C GLY A 780 -36.51 15.98 -21.33
N ASP A 781 -37.26 16.92 -21.89
CA ASP A 781 -38.34 16.67 -22.84
C ASP A 781 -37.75 16.28 -24.22
N PRO A 782 -38.05 15.09 -24.76
CA PRO A 782 -37.58 14.66 -26.08
C PRO A 782 -37.88 15.63 -27.23
N ALA A 783 -38.90 16.49 -27.09
CA ALA A 783 -39.24 17.49 -28.11
C ALA A 783 -38.35 18.75 -28.05
N LYS A 784 -37.61 18.96 -26.95
CA LYS A 784 -36.85 20.20 -26.69
C LYS A 784 -35.34 20.03 -26.68
N SER A 785 -34.86 18.80 -26.51
CA SER A 785 -33.43 18.50 -26.41
C SER A 785 -33.07 17.28 -27.25
N THR A 786 -32.00 17.38 -28.03
CA THR A 786 -31.42 16.25 -28.78
C THR A 786 -30.97 15.12 -27.85
N ALA A 787 -30.42 15.44 -26.68
CA ALA A 787 -30.07 14.45 -25.66
C ALA A 787 -31.30 13.67 -25.13
N ALA A 788 -32.40 14.35 -24.84
CA ALA A 788 -33.64 13.69 -24.44
C ALA A 788 -34.27 12.88 -25.60
N ALA A 789 -34.20 13.37 -26.83
CA ALA A 789 -34.62 12.64 -28.03
C ALA A 789 -33.80 11.35 -28.22
N LEU A 790 -32.51 11.40 -27.91
CA LEU A 790 -31.64 10.22 -27.90
C LEU A 790 -32.13 9.20 -26.87
N ARG A 791 -32.40 9.61 -25.61
CA ARG A 791 -32.99 8.73 -24.58
C ARG A 791 -34.26 8.03 -25.09
N ALA A 792 -35.18 8.81 -25.69
CA ALA A 792 -36.41 8.28 -26.27
C ALA A 792 -36.15 7.28 -27.41
N SER A 793 -35.21 7.58 -28.30
CA SER A 793 -34.84 6.70 -29.42
C SER A 793 -34.22 5.38 -28.97
N LEU A 794 -33.60 5.36 -27.77
CA LEU A 794 -33.03 4.16 -27.15
C LEU A 794 -34.08 3.35 -26.37
N GLY A 795 -35.35 3.72 -26.45
CA GLY A 795 -36.48 2.97 -25.90
C GLY A 795 -36.99 3.45 -24.54
N HIS A 796 -36.53 4.60 -24.04
CA HIS A 796 -37.02 5.18 -22.77
C HIS A 796 -37.43 6.66 -22.95
N PRO A 797 -38.64 6.94 -23.48
CA PRO A 797 -39.08 8.32 -23.73
C PRO A 797 -39.40 9.10 -22.44
N THR A 798 -39.85 8.41 -21.39
CA THR A 798 -40.18 9.01 -20.10
C THR A 798 -38.90 9.54 -19.41
N PRO A 799 -38.93 10.68 -18.71
CA PRO A 799 -37.78 11.10 -17.90
C PRO A 799 -37.55 10.12 -16.73
N TYR A 800 -36.28 9.87 -16.39
CA TYR A 800 -35.93 9.18 -15.14
C TYR A 800 -36.09 10.13 -13.93
N THR A 801 -36.11 9.58 -12.72
CA THR A 801 -35.97 10.38 -11.51
C THR A 801 -34.54 10.94 -11.40
N LEU A 802 -34.39 12.23 -11.16
CA LEU A 802 -33.12 12.87 -10.82
C LEU A 802 -33.37 14.11 -9.96
N ASN A 803 -33.06 14.01 -8.67
CA ASN A 803 -33.23 15.12 -7.73
C ASN A 803 -31.89 15.76 -7.35
N TYR A 804 -30.78 15.01 -7.46
CA TYR A 804 -29.47 15.42 -6.97
C TYR A 804 -28.41 15.26 -8.06
N VAL A 805 -27.66 16.33 -8.29
CA VAL A 805 -26.50 16.33 -9.17
C VAL A 805 -25.28 16.80 -8.38
N GLU A 806 -24.20 16.02 -8.43
CA GLU A 806 -22.93 16.34 -7.79
C GLU A 806 -22.00 17.03 -8.80
N ILE A 807 -21.40 18.15 -8.42
CA ILE A 807 -20.56 18.96 -9.32
C ILE A 807 -19.10 18.62 -9.09
N GLY A 808 -18.59 17.67 -9.87
CA GLY A 808 -17.22 17.16 -9.76
C GLY A 808 -17.10 15.99 -8.78
N ASN A 809 -15.89 15.79 -8.26
CA ASN A 809 -15.55 14.79 -7.25
C ASN A 809 -14.27 15.24 -6.53
N GLU A 810 -14.25 15.17 -5.19
CA GLU A 810 -13.08 15.49 -4.37
C GLU A 810 -12.36 16.81 -4.75
N ASP A 811 -13.10 17.82 -5.18
CA ASP A 811 -12.54 19.10 -5.62
C ASP A 811 -11.89 19.89 -4.48
N PHE A 812 -11.91 19.39 -3.25
CA PHE A 812 -11.01 19.85 -2.19
C PHE A 812 -9.53 19.72 -2.56
N PHE A 813 -9.15 18.81 -3.48
CA PHE A 813 -7.80 18.76 -4.06
C PHE A 813 -7.50 19.89 -5.06
N ALA A 814 -8.55 20.50 -5.63
CA ALA A 814 -8.49 21.58 -6.60
C ALA A 814 -9.27 22.82 -6.13
N ALA A 815 -9.25 23.06 -4.81
CA ALA A 815 -10.09 24.06 -4.14
C ALA A 815 -9.95 25.47 -4.73
N SER A 816 -8.73 25.87 -5.10
CA SER A 816 -8.48 27.20 -5.66
C SER A 816 -9.25 27.45 -6.96
N THR A 817 -9.31 26.46 -7.85
CA THR A 817 -10.01 26.58 -9.14
C THR A 817 -11.49 26.27 -9.02
N TYR A 818 -11.90 25.49 -8.01
CA TYR A 818 -13.31 25.22 -7.76
C TYR A 818 -14.10 26.51 -7.49
N THR A 819 -13.45 27.57 -6.99
CA THR A 819 -14.07 28.90 -6.78
C THR A 819 -14.62 29.54 -8.05
N TYR A 820 -14.09 29.23 -9.25
CA TYR A 820 -14.67 29.68 -10.52
C TYR A 820 -15.41 28.57 -11.28
N ARG A 821 -15.00 27.30 -11.11
CA ARG A 821 -15.68 26.17 -11.75
C ARG A 821 -17.09 25.98 -11.18
N TRP A 822 -17.23 26.01 -9.85
CA TRP A 822 -18.53 25.91 -9.19
C TRP A 822 -19.55 26.95 -9.70
N PRO A 823 -19.31 28.27 -9.67
CA PRO A 823 -20.27 29.24 -10.22
C PRO A 823 -20.56 29.02 -11.70
N ALA A 824 -19.55 28.69 -12.52
CA ALA A 824 -19.75 28.49 -13.94
C ALA A 824 -20.73 27.35 -14.23
N PHE A 825 -20.56 26.22 -13.56
CA PHE A 825 -21.46 25.07 -13.70
C PHE A 825 -22.81 25.34 -13.04
N VAL A 826 -22.84 25.71 -11.75
CA VAL A 826 -24.08 25.77 -10.98
C VAL A 826 -25.00 26.89 -11.44
N ASN A 827 -24.49 28.05 -11.83
CA ASN A 827 -25.36 29.12 -12.33
C ASN A 827 -26.06 28.71 -13.63
N ALA A 828 -25.34 28.07 -14.55
CA ALA A 828 -25.91 27.58 -15.81
C ALA A 828 -26.90 26.43 -15.56
N LEU A 829 -26.51 25.43 -14.77
CA LEU A 829 -27.34 24.26 -14.50
C LEU A 829 -28.60 24.63 -13.70
N LYS A 830 -28.52 25.57 -12.75
CA LYS A 830 -29.68 26.02 -11.97
C LYS A 830 -30.65 26.88 -12.78
N ALA A 831 -30.16 27.60 -13.79
CA ALA A 831 -31.02 28.33 -14.72
C ALA A 831 -31.87 27.38 -15.58
N GLU A 832 -31.28 26.28 -16.04
CA GLU A 832 -31.97 25.25 -16.85
C GLU A 832 -32.82 24.29 -16.00
N PHE A 833 -32.32 23.92 -14.82
CA PHE A 833 -32.90 22.88 -13.95
C PHE A 833 -33.11 23.39 -12.52
N PRO A 834 -34.07 24.31 -12.30
CA PRO A 834 -34.25 25.00 -11.02
C PRO A 834 -34.67 24.07 -9.86
N ASN A 835 -35.17 22.87 -10.16
CA ASN A 835 -35.65 21.90 -9.17
C ASN A 835 -34.59 20.85 -8.77
N ILE A 836 -33.40 20.87 -9.38
CA ILE A 836 -32.30 19.97 -9.02
C ILE A 836 -31.50 20.58 -7.86
N HIS A 837 -31.15 19.73 -6.90
CA HIS A 837 -30.21 20.03 -5.84
C HIS A 837 -28.77 19.78 -6.33
N PHE A 838 -27.88 20.76 -6.13
CA PHE A 838 -26.50 20.69 -6.57
C PHE A 838 -25.55 20.53 -5.39
N ILE A 839 -24.78 19.44 -5.39
CA ILE A 839 -23.90 19.04 -4.29
C ILE A 839 -22.46 19.50 -4.58
N ALA A 840 -21.85 20.23 -3.65
CA ALA A 840 -20.46 20.67 -3.71
C ALA A 840 -19.50 19.61 -3.15
N THR A 841 -18.30 19.52 -3.73
CA THR A 841 -17.30 18.47 -3.45
C THR A 841 -16.00 19.01 -2.82
N SER A 842 -15.98 20.30 -2.46
CA SER A 842 -14.89 20.88 -1.66
C SER A 842 -15.06 20.52 -0.18
N ASN A 843 -14.06 20.84 0.65
CA ASN A 843 -14.27 20.84 2.10
C ASN A 843 -15.40 21.81 2.43
N THR A 844 -16.20 21.45 3.44
CA THR A 844 -17.37 22.23 3.84
C THR A 844 -16.97 23.65 4.20
N PHE A 845 -17.62 24.62 3.55
CA PHE A 845 -17.39 26.07 3.75
C PHE A 845 -15.96 26.58 3.47
N ASN A 846 -15.04 25.74 2.99
CA ASN A 846 -13.67 26.14 2.68
C ASN A 846 -13.17 25.48 1.38
N PRO A 847 -13.08 26.23 0.27
CA PRO A 847 -13.25 27.67 0.17
C PRO A 847 -14.72 28.10 0.27
N VAL A 848 -14.96 29.40 0.46
CA VAL A 848 -16.30 29.97 0.31
C VAL A 848 -16.67 29.96 -1.18
N LEU A 849 -17.80 29.36 -1.52
CA LEU A 849 -18.29 29.22 -2.88
C LEU A 849 -19.47 30.15 -3.13
N SER A 850 -19.57 30.67 -4.35
CA SER A 850 -20.71 31.46 -4.82
C SER A 850 -21.24 30.83 -6.11
N PRO A 851 -22.54 30.54 -6.24
CA PRO A 851 -23.58 30.65 -5.20
C PRO A 851 -23.30 29.73 -4.01
N ASN A 852 -23.82 30.05 -2.82
CA ASN A 852 -23.62 29.22 -1.63
C ASN A 852 -24.23 27.82 -1.85
N PRO A 853 -23.47 26.73 -1.65
CA PRO A 853 -24.01 25.37 -1.79
C PRO A 853 -25.03 25.07 -0.70
N THR A 854 -26.14 24.45 -1.11
CA THR A 854 -27.17 23.91 -0.19
C THR A 854 -26.81 22.52 0.29
N GLU A 855 -26.01 21.77 -0.47
CA GLU A 855 -25.56 20.43 -0.14
C GLU A 855 -24.04 20.28 -0.34
N TYR A 856 -23.40 19.52 0.55
CA TYR A 856 -21.97 19.15 0.44
C TYR A 856 -21.80 17.63 0.52
N ASP A 857 -20.85 17.11 -0.25
CA ASP A 857 -20.33 15.75 -0.11
C ASP A 857 -19.13 15.74 0.86
N VAL A 858 -19.13 14.80 1.80
CA VAL A 858 -18.10 14.57 2.82
C VAL A 858 -17.60 13.14 2.69
N HIS A 859 -16.28 13.01 2.57
CA HIS A 859 -15.61 11.72 2.45
C HIS A 859 -14.74 11.44 3.68
N VAL A 860 -14.81 10.22 4.23
CA VAL A 860 -13.93 9.80 5.33
C VAL A 860 -13.51 8.34 5.27
N TYR A 861 -12.19 8.14 5.18
CA TYR A 861 -11.55 6.84 5.29
C TYR A 861 -10.66 6.79 6.52
N GLN A 862 -11.05 5.99 7.50
CA GLN A 862 -10.46 6.06 8.84
C GLN A 862 -10.39 4.70 9.55
N THR A 863 -9.98 4.71 10.82
CA THR A 863 -9.93 3.49 11.64
C THR A 863 -11.27 3.15 12.29
N PRO A 864 -11.56 1.87 12.61
CA PRO A 864 -12.78 1.49 13.33
C PRO A 864 -13.02 2.31 14.61
N THR A 865 -11.94 2.58 15.35
CA THR A 865 -11.97 3.38 16.58
C THR A 865 -12.36 4.83 16.30
N TRP A 866 -11.84 5.42 15.22
CA TRP A 866 -12.20 6.78 14.82
C TRP A 866 -13.70 6.89 14.53
N PHE A 867 -14.29 5.93 13.81
CA PHE A 867 -15.73 5.95 13.51
C PHE A 867 -16.58 5.93 14.78
N ALA A 868 -16.22 5.10 15.77
CA ALA A 868 -16.91 5.08 17.05
C ALA A 868 -16.79 6.42 17.81
N GLN A 869 -15.57 6.95 17.91
CA GLN A 869 -15.28 8.20 18.63
C GLN A 869 -15.86 9.44 17.93
N ASN A 870 -16.11 9.38 16.62
CA ASN A 870 -16.67 10.47 15.83
C ASN A 870 -18.15 10.24 15.51
N SER A 871 -18.85 9.38 16.25
CA SER A 871 -20.31 9.23 16.13
C SER A 871 -21.10 10.52 16.44
N PHE A 872 -20.46 11.56 16.96
CA PHE A 872 -21.04 12.90 17.20
C PHE A 872 -20.61 13.96 16.17
N PHE A 873 -20.03 13.56 15.03
CA PHE A 873 -19.44 14.47 14.04
C PHE A 873 -20.39 15.62 13.63
N TYR A 874 -21.65 15.29 13.33
CA TYR A 874 -22.65 16.25 12.86
C TYR A 874 -23.48 16.93 13.98
N ASP A 875 -23.36 16.50 15.23
CA ASP A 875 -24.19 17.03 16.33
C ASP A 875 -23.98 18.54 16.55
N GLY A 876 -22.74 19.02 16.35
CA GLY A 876 -22.39 20.43 16.49
C GLY A 876 -22.61 21.29 15.23
N PHE A 877 -23.02 20.68 14.12
CA PHE A 877 -23.16 21.41 12.85
C PHE A 877 -24.39 22.32 12.86
N GLN A 878 -24.28 23.46 12.19
CA GLN A 878 -25.36 24.45 12.13
C GLN A 878 -26.55 23.93 11.31
N ARG A 879 -27.77 24.18 11.78
CA ARG A 879 -29.03 23.89 11.07
C ARG A 879 -29.49 25.11 10.29
N ASN A 880 -28.63 25.60 9.40
CA ASN A 880 -28.81 26.85 8.64
C ASN A 880 -29.40 26.65 7.24
N GLY A 881 -29.87 25.43 6.93
CA GLY A 881 -30.36 25.05 5.61
C GLY A 881 -29.39 24.17 4.81
N THR A 882 -28.10 24.14 5.15
CA THR A 882 -27.14 23.24 4.51
C THR A 882 -27.40 21.78 4.90
N LYS A 883 -27.32 20.88 3.93
CA LYS A 883 -27.38 19.42 4.12
C LYS A 883 -26.06 18.77 3.74
N TYR A 884 -25.84 17.57 4.26
CA TYR A 884 -24.60 16.81 4.08
C TYR A 884 -24.90 15.42 3.52
N PHE A 885 -24.14 15.06 2.52
CA PHE A 885 -24.04 13.72 1.98
C PHE A 885 -22.73 13.13 2.47
N GLU A 886 -22.77 12.03 3.22
CA GLU A 886 -21.56 11.26 3.52
C GLU A 886 -21.29 10.29 2.35
N GLY A 887 -20.82 10.83 1.22
CA GLY A 887 -20.80 10.11 -0.06
C GLY A 887 -19.80 8.98 -0.13
N GLU A 888 -18.74 9.03 0.66
CA GLU A 888 -17.78 7.95 0.79
C GLU A 888 -17.32 7.79 2.24
N TYR A 889 -17.60 6.63 2.84
CA TYR A 889 -16.96 6.28 4.11
C TYR A 889 -16.63 4.81 4.24
N ALA A 890 -15.53 4.49 4.93
CA ALA A 890 -15.21 3.13 5.37
C ALA A 890 -14.15 3.11 6.47
N ALA A 891 -14.26 2.16 7.39
CA ALA A 891 -13.19 1.82 8.30
C ALA A 891 -12.18 0.91 7.57
N ILE A 892 -11.09 1.49 7.07
CA ILE A 892 -10.20 0.82 6.11
C ILE A 892 -8.94 0.21 6.74
N SER A 893 -8.57 0.64 7.94
CA SER A 893 -7.29 0.25 8.57
C SER A 893 -7.38 0.33 10.08
N THR A 894 -6.57 -0.45 10.79
CA THR A 894 -6.38 -0.30 12.25
C THR A 894 -5.24 0.66 12.60
N ASN A 895 -4.51 1.16 11.61
CA ASN A 895 -3.38 2.07 11.79
C ASN A 895 -3.76 3.51 11.46
N SER A 896 -3.96 4.31 12.51
CA SER A 896 -4.33 5.73 12.39
C SER A 896 -3.24 6.61 11.78
N SER A 897 -1.97 6.23 11.90
CA SER A 897 -0.85 6.99 11.34
C SER A 897 -0.66 6.77 9.83
N ASN A 898 -1.26 5.71 9.28
CA ASN A 898 -1.20 5.41 7.85
C ASN A 898 -2.44 4.60 7.41
N VAL A 899 -3.60 5.27 7.36
CA VAL A 899 -4.88 4.62 7.05
C VAL A 899 -4.91 3.99 5.65
N PHE A 900 -4.17 4.55 4.69
CA PHE A 900 -4.08 4.05 3.32
C PHE A 900 -2.90 3.09 3.07
N GLY A 901 -2.22 2.64 4.13
CA GLY A 901 -1.06 1.75 4.06
C GLY A 901 -1.35 0.36 3.45
N THR A 902 -0.35 -0.51 3.47
CA THR A 902 -0.48 -1.89 3.01
C THR A 902 -1.22 -2.77 4.04
N LEU A 903 -1.61 -3.99 3.65
CA LEU A 903 -2.26 -4.96 4.54
C LEU A 903 -1.43 -5.21 5.80
N GLU A 904 -0.11 -5.28 5.64
CA GLU A 904 0.84 -5.47 6.73
C GLU A 904 0.92 -4.27 7.69
N GLN A 905 0.51 -3.09 7.22
CA GLN A 905 0.49 -1.86 8.00
C GLN A 905 -0.86 -1.59 8.65
N GLY A 906 -1.74 -2.60 8.71
CA GLY A 906 -3.05 -2.51 9.37
C GLY A 906 -4.23 -2.30 8.42
N ARG A 907 -4.00 -2.19 7.10
CA ARG A 907 -5.08 -2.12 6.10
C ARG A 907 -5.90 -3.40 6.13
N LEU A 908 -7.23 -3.26 6.09
CA LEU A 908 -8.14 -4.39 6.09
C LEU A 908 -8.29 -4.95 4.67
N THR A 909 -8.11 -6.26 4.50
CA THR A 909 -8.37 -6.95 3.23
C THR A 909 -9.87 -7.04 2.95
N PHE A 910 -10.64 -7.44 3.97
CA PHE A 910 -12.09 -7.48 3.99
C PHE A 910 -12.57 -6.74 5.24
N PRO A 911 -13.81 -6.21 5.25
CA PRO A 911 -14.37 -5.66 6.47
C PRO A 911 -14.43 -6.71 7.59
N THR A 912 -14.09 -6.28 8.80
CA THR A 912 -14.10 -7.11 10.01
C THR A 912 -15.32 -6.79 10.87
N MET A 913 -15.59 -7.57 11.91
CA MET A 913 -16.61 -7.19 12.89
C MET A 913 -16.27 -5.91 13.64
N GLN A 914 -14.98 -5.64 13.90
CA GLN A 914 -14.54 -4.40 14.51
C GLN A 914 -14.83 -3.19 13.60
N SER A 915 -14.51 -3.29 12.31
CA SER A 915 -14.80 -2.21 11.34
C SER A 915 -16.30 -1.96 11.24
N ALA A 916 -17.08 -3.03 11.09
CA ALA A 916 -18.53 -2.97 11.01
C ALA A 916 -19.19 -2.37 12.27
N ALA A 917 -18.74 -2.73 13.48
CA ALA A 917 -19.25 -2.13 14.72
C ALA A 917 -18.89 -0.64 14.83
N GLY A 918 -17.66 -0.25 14.48
CA GLY A 918 -17.23 1.15 14.42
C GLY A 918 -18.09 1.97 13.45
N GLU A 919 -18.26 1.47 12.22
CA GLU A 919 -19.11 2.08 11.20
C GLU A 919 -20.57 2.19 11.66
N ALA A 920 -21.13 1.14 12.28
CA ALA A 920 -22.48 1.18 12.83
C ALA A 920 -22.63 2.24 13.93
N ALA A 921 -21.62 2.42 14.78
CA ALA A 921 -21.62 3.48 15.79
C ALA A 921 -21.68 4.87 15.13
N PHE A 922 -20.88 5.10 14.10
CA PHE A 922 -20.93 6.33 13.30
C PHE A 922 -22.30 6.53 12.64
N MET A 923 -22.88 5.48 12.06
CA MET A 923 -24.20 5.52 11.42
C MET A 923 -25.33 5.85 12.40
N THR A 924 -25.21 5.51 13.70
CA THR A 924 -26.17 6.02 14.70
C THR A 924 -26.14 7.55 14.82
N GLY A 925 -24.95 8.13 14.64
CA GLY A 925 -24.74 9.57 14.53
C GLY A 925 -25.35 10.16 13.27
N LEU A 926 -25.15 9.50 12.13
CA LEU A 926 -25.77 9.91 10.87
C LEU A 926 -27.30 9.92 10.98
N GLU A 927 -27.90 8.88 11.57
CA GLU A 927 -29.35 8.78 11.75
C GLU A 927 -29.89 9.80 12.77
N ARG A 928 -29.15 10.06 13.86
CA ARG A 928 -29.48 11.11 14.84
C ARG A 928 -29.47 12.51 14.23
N ASN A 929 -28.56 12.75 13.29
CA ASN A 929 -28.42 14.02 12.60
C ASN A 929 -29.05 13.99 11.19
N SER A 930 -30.00 13.09 10.95
CA SER A 930 -30.66 12.95 9.64
C SER A 930 -31.54 14.15 9.28
N ASP A 931 -31.71 15.10 10.20
CA ASP A 931 -32.27 16.42 9.92
C ASP A 931 -31.38 17.23 8.95
N ILE A 932 -30.06 17.01 8.95
CA ILE A 932 -29.09 17.65 8.03
C ILE A 932 -28.29 16.65 7.20
N VAL A 933 -28.09 15.41 7.66
CA VAL A 933 -27.45 14.34 6.88
C VAL A 933 -28.51 13.61 6.07
N PHE A 934 -28.59 13.88 4.77
CA PHE A 934 -29.70 13.36 3.95
C PHE A 934 -29.38 12.04 3.24
N ALA A 935 -28.11 11.72 3.05
CA ALA A 935 -27.62 10.52 2.38
C ALA A 935 -26.26 10.09 2.94
N ALA A 936 -25.94 8.80 2.83
CA ALA A 936 -24.64 8.24 3.23
C ALA A 936 -24.35 6.93 2.47
N SER A 937 -23.14 6.75 1.96
CA SER A 937 -22.73 5.55 1.21
C SER A 937 -21.34 5.05 1.56
N TYR A 938 -21.25 3.76 1.87
CA TYR A 938 -19.96 3.09 2.03
C TYR A 938 -19.21 3.04 0.70
N ALA A 939 -17.89 3.24 0.73
CA ALA A 939 -17.03 3.09 -0.45
C ALA A 939 -15.73 2.32 -0.16
N PRO A 940 -15.20 1.56 -1.15
CA PRO A 940 -15.81 1.22 -2.43
C PRO A 940 -16.86 0.09 -2.29
N LEU A 941 -17.91 0.16 -3.11
CA LEU A 941 -19.03 -0.80 -3.09
C LEU A 941 -18.60 -2.24 -3.45
N LEU A 942 -17.79 -2.38 -4.50
CA LEU A 942 -17.45 -3.65 -5.11
C LEU A 942 -15.92 -3.83 -5.24
N GLY A 943 -15.44 -5.06 -5.10
CA GLY A 943 -14.04 -5.41 -5.38
C GLY A 943 -13.84 -6.86 -5.80
N HIS A 944 -13.17 -7.09 -6.93
CA HIS A 944 -12.79 -8.43 -7.36
C HIS A 944 -11.69 -9.00 -6.44
N VAL A 945 -11.86 -10.20 -5.89
CA VAL A 945 -10.98 -10.75 -4.84
C VAL A 945 -9.50 -10.88 -5.23
N THR A 946 -9.21 -11.04 -6.53
CA THR A 946 -7.82 -11.14 -7.05
C THR A 946 -7.31 -9.89 -7.78
N ASN A 947 -8.22 -9.02 -8.26
CA ASN A 947 -7.90 -7.89 -9.15
C ASN A 947 -8.47 -6.61 -8.54
N ASN A 948 -7.86 -6.16 -7.44
CA ASN A 948 -8.31 -5.01 -6.67
C ASN A 948 -7.13 -4.11 -6.25
N GLN A 949 -7.37 -2.80 -6.16
CA GLN A 949 -6.39 -1.79 -5.73
C GLN A 949 -6.83 -1.12 -4.44
N TRP A 950 -8.10 -1.27 -4.06
CA TRP A 950 -8.62 -0.68 -2.85
C TRP A 950 -9.38 -1.71 -2.03
N THR A 951 -8.88 -1.98 -0.84
CA THR A 951 -9.58 -2.76 0.18
C THR A 951 -9.86 -1.89 1.40
N PRO A 952 -10.76 -2.27 2.29
CA PRO A 952 -11.79 -3.29 2.10
C PRO A 952 -12.92 -2.81 1.16
N ASN A 953 -13.78 -3.72 0.70
CA ASN A 953 -14.95 -3.43 -0.14
C ASN A 953 -16.23 -3.93 0.54
N LEU A 954 -17.36 -3.30 0.27
CA LEU A 954 -18.64 -3.70 0.86
C LEU A 954 -19.04 -5.12 0.42
N LEU A 955 -18.90 -5.40 -0.87
CA LEU A 955 -19.18 -6.69 -1.47
C LEU A 955 -17.99 -7.11 -2.34
N ALA A 956 -17.34 -8.20 -1.95
CA ALA A 956 -16.26 -8.79 -2.74
C ALA A 956 -16.80 -9.90 -3.64
N PHE A 957 -16.15 -10.17 -4.77
CA PHE A 957 -16.62 -11.21 -5.68
C PHE A 957 -15.48 -11.81 -6.52
N ASP A 958 -15.74 -12.98 -7.11
CA ASP A 958 -14.93 -13.56 -8.18
C ASP A 958 -15.82 -13.88 -9.40
N ALA A 959 -15.27 -14.54 -10.42
CA ALA A 959 -16.02 -14.95 -11.60
C ALA A 959 -17.28 -15.80 -11.28
N GLY A 960 -17.29 -16.53 -10.16
CA GLY A 960 -18.31 -17.49 -9.76
C GLY A 960 -19.25 -17.04 -8.65
N ASN A 961 -18.77 -16.25 -7.70
CA ASN A 961 -19.38 -16.08 -6.38
C ASN A 961 -19.31 -14.63 -5.89
N VAL A 962 -20.18 -14.34 -4.93
CA VAL A 962 -20.29 -13.06 -4.23
C VAL A 962 -20.12 -13.30 -2.73
N TYR A 963 -19.35 -12.44 -2.09
CA TYR A 963 -18.96 -12.50 -0.68
C TYR A 963 -19.46 -11.23 0.03
N ARG A 964 -20.52 -11.39 0.83
CA ARG A 964 -21.15 -10.32 1.60
C ARG A 964 -20.31 -10.07 2.85
N SER A 965 -19.73 -8.87 2.99
CA SER A 965 -18.89 -8.54 4.15
C SER A 965 -19.70 -8.33 5.44
N THR A 966 -18.99 -8.18 6.57
CA THR A 966 -19.61 -7.72 7.83
C THR A 966 -20.26 -6.34 7.65
N SER A 967 -19.58 -5.40 7.00
CA SER A 967 -20.10 -4.05 6.72
C SER A 967 -21.32 -4.08 5.78
N TYR A 968 -21.39 -5.00 4.81
CA TYR A 968 -22.60 -5.20 3.98
C TYR A 968 -23.82 -5.48 4.86
N TYR A 969 -23.67 -6.35 5.87
CA TYR A 969 -24.76 -6.66 6.78
C TYR A 969 -25.14 -5.48 7.68
N VAL A 970 -24.18 -4.64 8.08
CA VAL A 970 -24.49 -3.39 8.78
C VAL A 970 -25.31 -2.45 7.90
N GLN A 971 -24.89 -2.21 6.66
CA GLN A 971 -25.64 -1.37 5.71
C GLN A 971 -27.07 -1.91 5.51
N LYS A 972 -27.20 -3.23 5.30
CA LYS A 972 -28.50 -3.90 5.15
C LYS A 972 -29.38 -3.76 6.40
N LEU A 973 -28.82 -3.96 7.60
CA LEU A 973 -29.54 -3.84 8.86
C LEU A 973 -30.03 -2.40 9.08
N PHE A 974 -29.21 -1.39 8.79
CA PHE A 974 -29.61 0.01 8.94
C PHE A 974 -30.64 0.45 7.89
N SER A 975 -30.46 0.05 6.63
CA SER A 975 -31.32 0.48 5.52
C SER A 975 -32.71 -0.16 5.57
N LEU A 976 -32.79 -1.48 5.82
CA LEU A 976 -34.07 -2.18 5.88
C LEU A 976 -34.88 -1.85 7.15
N ASN A 977 -34.19 -1.46 8.23
CA ASN A 977 -34.82 -1.07 9.49
C ASN A 977 -34.79 0.46 9.67
N ARG A 978 -35.19 1.21 8.64
CA ARG A 978 -35.29 2.68 8.68
C ARG A 978 -36.69 3.13 9.08
N GLY A 979 -36.77 4.08 10.01
CA GLY A 979 -38.01 4.77 10.37
C GLY A 979 -38.20 6.07 9.60
N ASP A 980 -39.40 6.61 9.65
CA ASP A 980 -39.81 7.90 9.08
C ASP A 980 -39.84 9.03 10.12
N SER A 981 -39.48 8.73 11.38
CA SER A 981 -39.26 9.74 12.41
C SER A 981 -38.15 9.32 13.37
N TYR A 982 -37.21 10.22 13.64
CA TYR A 982 -36.21 10.03 14.69
C TYR A 982 -36.83 10.29 16.07
N LEU A 983 -36.56 9.42 17.03
CA LEU A 983 -37.04 9.56 18.41
C LEU A 983 -35.86 9.95 19.31
N PRO A 984 -35.88 11.16 19.90
CA PRO A 984 -34.88 11.53 20.89
C PRO A 984 -34.84 10.53 22.05
N SER A 985 -33.63 10.14 22.44
CA SER A 985 -33.36 9.25 23.56
C SER A 985 -32.16 9.79 24.34
N THR A 986 -31.84 9.18 25.49
CA THR A 986 -30.59 9.47 26.20
C THR A 986 -29.43 9.38 25.21
N LEU A 987 -28.55 10.38 25.19
CA LEU A 987 -27.40 10.38 24.28
C LEU A 987 -26.37 9.33 24.72
N PRO A 988 -25.73 8.63 23.78
CA PRO A 988 -24.52 7.85 24.06
C PRO A 988 -23.42 8.71 24.69
N ASP A 989 -22.50 8.07 25.42
CA ASP A 989 -21.28 8.75 25.85
C ASP A 989 -20.36 8.97 24.63
N LYS A 990 -19.94 10.21 24.39
CA LYS A 990 -19.02 10.59 23.30
C LYS A 990 -17.70 9.80 23.35
N THR A 991 -17.26 9.42 24.54
CA THR A 991 -16.03 8.66 24.79
C THR A 991 -16.27 7.18 25.07
N GLY A 992 -17.55 6.77 25.05
CA GLY A 992 -17.95 5.40 25.33
C GLY A 992 -17.73 4.44 24.17
N THR A 993 -18.18 3.21 24.37
CA THR A 993 -18.09 2.10 23.40
C THR A 993 -19.46 1.56 23.02
N LEU A 994 -20.53 2.20 23.46
CA LEU A 994 -21.90 1.75 23.26
C LEU A 994 -22.73 2.91 22.70
N PHE A 995 -23.29 2.70 21.52
CA PHE A 995 -23.96 3.73 20.74
C PHE A 995 -25.31 3.22 20.28
N TRP A 996 -26.30 4.12 20.17
CA TRP A 996 -27.62 3.75 19.71
C TRP A 996 -28.33 4.88 18.96
N SER A 997 -29.28 4.48 18.12
CA SER A 997 -30.26 5.34 17.47
C SER A 997 -31.64 4.71 17.63
N VAL A 998 -32.66 5.55 17.82
CA VAL A 998 -34.05 5.11 17.93
C VAL A 998 -34.88 5.82 16.88
N VAL A 999 -35.53 5.03 16.03
CA VAL A 999 -36.43 5.54 15.01
C VAL A 999 -37.78 4.87 15.12
N ARG A 1000 -38.82 5.59 14.70
CA ARG A 1000 -40.18 5.08 14.60
C ARG A 1000 -40.54 4.92 13.15
N LYS A 1001 -41.08 3.76 12.81
CA LYS A 1001 -41.87 3.58 11.61
C LYS A 1001 -43.33 3.90 11.93
N ASN A 1002 -43.86 5.03 11.46
CA ASN A 1002 -45.19 5.50 11.89
C ASN A 1002 -46.28 4.57 11.39
N SER A 1003 -46.15 4.06 10.16
CA SER A 1003 -47.00 2.99 9.65
C SER A 1003 -46.82 1.72 10.49
N GLY A 1004 -47.82 1.41 11.31
CA GLY A 1004 -47.80 0.23 12.19
C GLY A 1004 -47.20 0.44 13.57
N ASN A 1005 -46.90 1.69 13.98
CA ASN A 1005 -46.42 2.01 15.33
C ASN A 1005 -45.17 1.23 15.75
N GLN A 1006 -44.26 0.97 14.81
CA GLN A 1006 -43.08 0.15 15.06
C GLN A 1006 -41.93 1.02 15.56
N ILE A 1007 -41.36 0.63 16.70
CA ILE A 1007 -40.14 1.21 17.26
C ILE A 1007 -38.97 0.33 16.82
N ILE A 1008 -37.91 0.97 16.35
CA ILE A 1008 -36.68 0.34 15.90
C ILE A 1008 -35.54 0.96 16.68
N ILE A 1009 -34.82 0.13 17.44
CA ILE A 1009 -33.64 0.53 18.20
C ILE A 1009 -32.42 -0.15 17.58
N LYS A 1010 -31.47 0.64 17.11
CA LYS A 1010 -30.19 0.17 16.57
C LYS A 1010 -29.12 0.40 17.62
N VAL A 1011 -28.36 -0.64 17.96
CA VAL A 1011 -27.31 -0.60 18.98
C VAL A 1011 -26.01 -1.08 18.37
N SER A 1012 -24.93 -0.33 18.56
CA SER A 1012 -23.56 -0.77 18.28
C SER A 1012 -22.77 -0.84 19.58
N ASN A 1013 -22.19 -2.01 19.86
CA ASN A 1013 -21.23 -2.19 20.95
C ASN A 1013 -19.84 -2.45 20.34
N THR A 1014 -18.92 -1.52 20.54
CA THR A 1014 -17.52 -1.62 20.07
C THR A 1014 -16.57 -2.17 21.14
N ALA A 1015 -17.05 -2.43 22.35
CA ALA A 1015 -16.25 -3.00 23.42
C ALA A 1015 -15.94 -4.49 23.17
N SER A 1016 -14.84 -4.95 23.78
CA SER A 1016 -14.47 -6.37 23.84
C SER A 1016 -15.32 -7.18 24.83
N THR A 1017 -16.24 -6.54 25.55
CA THR A 1017 -17.14 -7.16 26.52
C THR A 1017 -18.60 -6.82 26.22
N ALA A 1018 -19.51 -7.71 26.62
CA ALA A 1018 -20.94 -7.45 26.51
C ALA A 1018 -21.35 -6.29 27.43
N GLN A 1019 -22.34 -5.50 27.00
CA GLN A 1019 -22.82 -4.32 27.71
C GLN A 1019 -24.34 -4.38 27.84
N THR A 1020 -24.86 -4.18 29.05
CA THR A 1020 -26.31 -4.18 29.31
C THR A 1020 -26.88 -2.78 29.18
N ILE A 1021 -27.93 -2.62 28.38
CA ILE A 1021 -28.70 -1.38 28.23
C ILE A 1021 -30.10 -1.59 28.82
N ALA A 1022 -30.52 -0.68 29.69
CA ALA A 1022 -31.89 -0.62 30.18
C ALA A 1022 -32.71 0.35 29.32
N PHE A 1023 -33.71 -0.15 28.62
CA PHE A 1023 -34.64 0.69 27.86
C PHE A 1023 -35.86 1.02 28.72
N SER A 1024 -36.18 2.31 28.83
CA SER A 1024 -37.43 2.81 29.41
C SER A 1024 -38.20 3.57 28.35
N LEU A 1025 -39.40 3.08 28.02
CA LEU A 1025 -40.18 3.51 26.88
C LEU A 1025 -41.41 4.31 27.34
N PRO A 1026 -41.54 5.59 26.98
CA PRO A 1026 -42.61 6.47 27.45
C PRO A 1026 -43.94 6.28 26.69
N PHE A 1027 -44.21 5.07 26.18
CA PHE A 1027 -45.44 4.76 25.44
C PHE A 1027 -46.53 4.20 26.37
N LYS A 1028 -47.79 4.42 26.04
CA LYS A 1028 -48.92 3.91 26.84
C LYS A 1028 -48.98 2.40 26.74
N LYS A 1029 -48.78 1.86 25.53
CA LYS A 1029 -48.72 0.42 25.24
C LYS A 1029 -47.41 0.10 24.54
N VAL A 1030 -46.78 -0.99 24.96
CA VAL A 1030 -45.59 -1.59 24.31
C VAL A 1030 -45.88 -3.08 24.20
N SER A 1031 -45.58 -3.70 23.07
CA SER A 1031 -45.72 -5.15 22.91
C SER A 1031 -44.84 -5.89 23.94
N SER A 1032 -45.28 -7.07 24.38
CA SER A 1032 -44.50 -7.91 25.31
C SER A 1032 -43.38 -8.68 24.60
N THR A 1033 -43.40 -8.72 23.28
CA THR A 1033 -42.39 -9.36 22.42
C THR A 1033 -41.96 -8.43 21.29
N GLY A 1034 -40.75 -8.67 20.80
CA GLY A 1034 -40.16 -8.02 19.64
C GLY A 1034 -39.18 -8.97 18.95
N THR A 1035 -38.52 -8.48 17.90
CA THR A 1035 -37.46 -9.21 17.19
C THR A 1035 -36.12 -8.53 17.44
N ALA A 1036 -35.05 -9.32 17.60
CA ALA A 1036 -33.68 -8.85 17.61
C ALA A 1036 -32.93 -9.47 16.42
N GLN A 1037 -32.31 -8.63 15.59
CA GLN A 1037 -31.35 -9.05 14.57
C GLN A 1037 -29.95 -8.68 15.05
N ILE A 1038 -29.09 -9.67 15.29
CA ILE A 1038 -27.78 -9.47 15.91
C ILE A 1038 -26.69 -9.95 14.96
N LEU A 1039 -25.77 -9.06 14.61
CA LEU A 1039 -24.51 -9.35 13.91
C LEU A 1039 -23.38 -9.25 14.94
N THR A 1040 -22.66 -10.34 15.18
CA THR A 1040 -21.60 -10.40 16.20
C THR A 1040 -20.55 -11.45 15.84
N GLY A 1041 -19.32 -11.29 16.34
CA GLY A 1041 -18.23 -12.25 16.14
C GLY A 1041 -16.97 -11.80 16.86
N SER A 1042 -15.84 -12.50 16.64
CA SER A 1042 -14.55 -11.99 17.11
C SER A 1042 -14.20 -10.69 16.37
N ALA A 1043 -13.49 -9.77 17.03
CA ALA A 1043 -13.24 -8.43 16.49
C ALA A 1043 -12.62 -8.43 15.08
N THR A 1044 -11.71 -9.37 14.80
CA THR A 1044 -11.00 -9.49 13.52
C THR A 1044 -11.67 -10.44 12.53
N ALA A 1045 -12.80 -11.08 12.88
CA ALA A 1045 -13.50 -11.98 11.97
C ALA A 1045 -14.03 -11.22 10.75
N SER A 1046 -13.86 -11.82 9.57
CA SER A 1046 -14.32 -11.31 8.28
C SER A 1046 -14.92 -12.45 7.46
N ASN A 1047 -15.90 -12.14 6.62
CA ASN A 1047 -16.35 -13.08 5.59
C ASN A 1047 -15.33 -13.08 4.44
N THR A 1048 -14.81 -14.25 4.09
CA THR A 1048 -13.75 -14.42 3.08
C THR A 1048 -14.18 -15.42 2.01
N PRO A 1049 -13.45 -15.56 0.89
CA PRO A 1049 -13.78 -16.58 -0.11
C PRO A 1049 -13.83 -18.02 0.43
N SER A 1050 -13.00 -18.35 1.43
CA SER A 1050 -12.99 -19.67 2.06
C SER A 1050 -14.06 -19.85 3.12
N ASP A 1051 -14.52 -18.76 3.73
CA ASP A 1051 -15.58 -18.77 4.74
C ASP A 1051 -16.53 -17.58 4.53
N PRO A 1052 -17.42 -17.68 3.52
CA PRO A 1052 -18.19 -16.55 3.02
C PRO A 1052 -19.35 -16.15 3.94
N ASN A 1053 -19.69 -16.98 4.92
CA ASN A 1053 -20.81 -16.80 5.83
C ASN A 1053 -20.40 -16.94 7.31
N LEU A 1054 -19.12 -16.74 7.63
CA LEU A 1054 -18.62 -16.82 9.01
C LEU A 1054 -19.42 -15.92 9.95
N ILE A 1055 -19.68 -14.69 9.53
CA ILE A 1055 -20.44 -13.69 10.27
C ILE A 1055 -21.66 -13.27 9.46
N VAL A 1056 -22.83 -13.67 9.94
CA VAL A 1056 -24.14 -13.32 9.38
C VAL A 1056 -25.10 -12.88 10.49
N PRO A 1057 -26.08 -12.00 10.23
CA PRO A 1057 -27.07 -11.62 11.24
C PRO A 1057 -27.93 -12.81 11.64
N VAL A 1058 -28.11 -13.01 12.94
CA VAL A 1058 -29.05 -14.00 13.51
C VAL A 1058 -30.28 -13.26 14.01
N THR A 1059 -31.46 -13.73 13.61
CA THR A 1059 -32.75 -13.17 14.06
C THR A 1059 -33.35 -14.04 15.15
N SER A 1060 -33.81 -13.43 16.24
CA SER A 1060 -34.48 -14.09 17.35
C SER A 1060 -35.65 -13.26 17.89
N THR A 1061 -36.53 -13.89 18.66
CA THR A 1061 -37.56 -13.20 19.43
C THR A 1061 -37.00 -12.78 20.79
N ILE A 1062 -37.32 -11.57 21.23
CA ILE A 1062 -36.96 -11.05 22.54
C ILE A 1062 -38.18 -10.61 23.33
N THR A 1063 -38.10 -10.69 24.66
CA THR A 1063 -39.09 -10.08 25.56
C THR A 1063 -38.88 -8.58 25.62
N THR A 1064 -39.97 -7.82 25.47
CA THR A 1064 -39.99 -6.36 25.52
C THR A 1064 -41.10 -5.89 26.46
N GLY A 1065 -41.24 -4.59 26.63
CA GLY A 1065 -42.24 -3.98 27.50
C GLY A 1065 -41.87 -2.54 27.79
N LYS A 1066 -42.62 -1.86 28.66
CA LYS A 1066 -42.31 -0.46 29.05
C LYS A 1066 -40.90 -0.29 29.59
N THR A 1067 -40.38 -1.33 30.24
CA THR A 1067 -38.98 -1.42 30.64
C THR A 1067 -38.46 -2.81 30.30
N PHE A 1068 -37.28 -2.89 29.68
CA PHE A 1068 -36.59 -4.15 29.46
C PHE A 1068 -35.08 -3.92 29.35
N ASN A 1069 -34.29 -4.95 29.64
CA ASN A 1069 -32.85 -4.94 29.49
C ASN A 1069 -32.45 -5.68 28.22
N PHE A 1070 -31.50 -5.12 27.49
CA PHE A 1070 -30.85 -5.79 26.37
C PHE A 1070 -29.35 -5.94 26.66
N ASN A 1071 -28.84 -7.16 26.58
CA ASN A 1071 -27.41 -7.42 26.72
C ASN A 1071 -26.77 -7.44 25.32
N ALA A 1072 -26.18 -6.32 24.92
CA ALA A 1072 -25.50 -6.19 23.64
C ALA A 1072 -24.17 -6.99 23.68
N PRO A 1073 -23.99 -8.01 22.83
CA PRO A 1073 -22.74 -8.79 22.83
C PRO A 1073 -21.50 -7.93 22.56
N ALA A 1074 -20.32 -8.43 22.94
CA ALA A 1074 -19.05 -7.80 22.59
C ALA A 1074 -18.91 -7.69 21.07
N VAL A 1075 -18.41 -6.54 20.59
CA VAL A 1075 -18.21 -6.23 19.15
C VAL A 1075 -19.41 -6.66 18.30
N SER A 1076 -20.53 -5.96 18.47
CA SER A 1076 -21.81 -6.34 17.87
C SER A 1076 -22.61 -5.15 17.33
N VAL A 1077 -23.50 -5.47 16.39
CA VAL A 1077 -24.52 -4.56 15.87
C VAL A 1077 -25.86 -5.27 16.02
N SER A 1078 -26.80 -4.63 16.70
CA SER A 1078 -28.12 -5.20 17.00
C SER A 1078 -29.22 -4.26 16.55
N VAL A 1079 -30.29 -4.82 15.97
CA VAL A 1079 -31.52 -4.09 15.65
C VAL A 1079 -32.68 -4.74 16.40
N LEU A 1080 -33.32 -3.97 17.26
CA LEU A 1080 -34.48 -4.39 18.05
C LEU A 1080 -35.74 -3.74 17.48
N THR A 1081 -36.75 -4.54 17.19
CA THR A 1081 -37.96 -4.06 16.54
C THR A 1081 -39.20 -4.58 17.27
N PHE A 1082 -40.10 -3.69 17.67
CA PHE A 1082 -41.33 -4.01 18.40
C PHE A 1082 -42.39 -2.92 18.19
N THR A 1083 -43.62 -3.13 18.65
CA THR A 1083 -44.72 -2.15 18.46
C THR A 1083 -44.95 -1.35 19.75
N ALA A 1084 -45.12 -0.03 19.65
CA ALA A 1084 -45.48 0.83 20.78
C ALA A 1084 -46.34 2.04 20.38
N SER A 1085 -47.33 2.41 21.22
CA SER A 1085 -48.29 3.49 20.97
C SER A 1085 -48.59 4.34 22.20
#